data_AF-A0A817HGR7-F1
#
_entry.id   AF-A0A817HGR7-F1
#
_cell.length_a   1.000
_cell.length_b   1.000
_cell.length_c   1.000
_cell.angle_alpha   90.00
_cell.angle_beta   90.00
_cell.angle_gamma   90.00
#
_symmetry.space_group_name_H-M   'P 1'
#
loop_
_entity.id
_entity.type
_entity.pdbx_description
1 polymer ?
#
loop_
_entity_poly.entity_id
_entity_poly.type
_entity_poly.pdbx_seq_one_letter_code
_entity_poly.pdbx_strand_id
1 'polypeptide(L)'
;MPVIDESADDNLKLINTNNNGDTRYKLVGIIVHSGQANGGHYYSFVQNKEESNSSDLPHWYKFDDTDVNDCKMDEDEELRSQCFGGDYPAQSFDQPVMKRQRRWWNAYILFYEKISNDESNSENSLEKHLSKLQLYDQTQRMPLSVQRSVRKQNIKFLHNRIHFSPEYFHFMKRLVQSNVQVIVTFYQQQQQHGDKISSNNTIETIEELALVSVQIATKFLFSVGWRTKKALRGPANDWTELIIHCIRWSRKARYYLAEEVLFKYPNRFQEYLIDCTSAEIRNAFGKMLVALASHSRQDEQTTNMPTDDIKNYLTVEESILNHVLRLLKKEMPDNVKMLTQYFQFFVNYSSIGRHECEQLIRLNVPTLFVNLANDDNTSSCSTLPRYGEPAKLFVILSTLIRCFDVSTYCKPRQPDTELLPNPYYTHDNGPICSMPQQLADMIYKRDIFLKKIIEDSGSCEESLRLLRFLLWENSDITSIVLNEIITLLAMYHTYDFRGHLDVLYMVLTIEDSWQEVRLLYTIKGIPMPNVNNLPATTTTNCGYESTPQSLFDMFSKSKSTYQKKAYHCIKTLVQLFSNCQKAHHILKTDTDIKQRWSQAVRWLHEQLERSYNNIPSNYPYYPSQGPVTSNDMSQGYFIERTQSARSLLDKAVELYPEMENEDVGSNSDDLEDDEPMENISPNVVIKNVAGNVPSKMTPTPRRPNSPSIVNSGLNQRISPAPTTPIQQNKTMHHHQPRS
;
A
#
# COMPACT_ATOMS: atom_id res chain seq x y z
N MET A 1 57.70 -12.39 29.48
CA MET A 1 57.90 -11.79 30.82
C MET A 1 57.32 -12.76 31.85
N PRO A 2 57.96 -12.88 33.02
CA PRO A 2 57.79 -14.01 33.92
C PRO A 2 56.43 -14.01 34.61
N VAL A 3 55.96 -15.22 34.92
CA VAL A 3 54.85 -15.48 35.82
C VAL A 3 55.28 -14.99 37.21
N ILE A 4 54.59 -13.97 37.72
CA ILE A 4 54.74 -13.56 39.12
C ILE A 4 53.77 -14.42 39.93
N ASP A 5 54.38 -15.21 40.79
CA ASP A 5 53.80 -16.10 41.79
C ASP A 5 53.09 -15.26 42.87
N GLU A 6 51.78 -15.50 43.11
CA GLU A 6 50.93 -14.79 44.08
C GLU A 6 51.21 -15.19 45.56
N SER A 7 52.43 -15.64 45.88
CA SER A 7 52.76 -16.19 47.21
C SER A 7 53.82 -15.41 48.01
N ALA A 8 54.15 -14.18 47.61
CA ALA A 8 55.13 -13.37 48.32
C ALA A 8 54.74 -11.89 48.42
N ASP A 9 53.81 -11.52 49.31
CA ASP A 9 53.69 -10.11 49.74
C ASP A 9 53.23 -9.91 51.20
N ASP A 10 53.44 -10.91 52.07
CA ASP A 10 53.21 -10.79 53.52
C ASP A 10 54.39 -10.15 54.28
N ASN A 11 55.29 -9.41 53.61
CA ASN A 11 56.48 -8.84 54.24
C ASN A 11 56.94 -7.45 53.72
N LEU A 12 56.03 -6.60 53.24
CA LEU A 12 56.28 -5.16 53.21
C LEU A 12 55.75 -4.51 54.50
N LYS A 13 56.49 -4.73 55.58
CA LYS A 13 56.43 -3.88 56.77
C LYS A 13 56.65 -2.44 56.31
N LEU A 14 55.65 -1.59 56.53
CA LEU A 14 55.76 -0.14 56.42
C LEU A 14 57.03 0.30 57.14
N ILE A 15 58.04 0.69 56.36
CA ILE A 15 59.13 1.52 56.85
C ILE A 15 58.48 2.86 57.16
N ASN A 16 58.16 3.06 58.43
CA ASN A 16 57.63 4.30 58.96
C ASN A 16 58.78 5.32 59.05
N THR A 17 59.20 5.87 57.91
CA THR A 17 60.02 7.07 57.87
C THR A 17 59.10 8.28 57.95
N ASN A 18 58.97 8.82 59.16
CA ASN A 18 58.51 10.18 59.39
C ASN A 18 59.34 11.17 58.56
N ASN A 19 58.67 12.17 57.97
CA ASN A 19 59.14 13.26 57.09
C ASN A 19 59.30 12.95 55.59
N ASN A 20 58.19 12.69 54.89
CA ASN A 20 58.05 13.10 53.48
C ASN A 20 56.69 13.78 53.30
N GLY A 21 56.68 14.99 52.73
CA GLY A 21 55.45 15.74 52.46
C GLY A 21 54.47 14.90 51.64
N ASP A 22 53.20 14.94 52.03
CA ASP A 22 52.11 14.13 51.49
C ASP A 22 52.18 13.99 49.95
N THR A 23 52.42 12.76 49.49
CA THR A 23 52.51 12.40 48.07
C THR A 23 51.25 11.70 47.57
N ARG A 24 50.09 11.93 48.23
CA ARG A 24 48.81 11.35 47.83
C ARG A 24 48.23 12.03 46.59
N TYR A 25 47.64 11.24 45.70
CA TYR A 25 46.95 11.70 44.50
C TYR A 25 45.56 11.06 44.42
N LYS A 26 44.56 11.81 43.95
CA LYS A 26 43.20 11.31 43.69
C LYS A 26 42.95 11.19 42.20
N LEU A 27 42.27 10.12 41.78
CA LEU A 27 41.85 9.94 40.39
C LEU A 27 40.70 10.90 40.08
N VAL A 28 40.86 11.72 39.04
CA VAL A 28 39.89 12.75 38.65
C VAL A 28 39.38 12.61 37.22
N GLY A 29 40.04 11.77 36.42
CA GLY A 29 39.62 11.52 35.04
C GLY A 29 40.19 10.24 34.46
N ILE A 30 39.46 9.63 33.54
CA ILE A 30 39.83 8.40 32.84
C ILE A 30 39.44 8.57 31.37
N ILE A 31 40.35 8.28 30.44
CA ILE A 31 40.02 8.12 29.02
C ILE A 31 39.99 6.63 28.71
N VAL A 32 38.89 6.17 28.12
CA VAL A 32 38.70 4.79 27.68
C VAL A 32 38.74 4.75 26.16
N HIS A 33 39.46 3.76 25.64
CA HIS A 33 39.46 3.43 24.21
C HIS A 33 38.65 2.15 23.99
N SER A 34 37.71 2.18 23.05
CA SER A 34 36.90 1.04 22.64
C SER A 34 37.12 0.74 21.16
N GLY A 35 37.86 -0.31 20.84
CA GLY A 35 38.14 -0.71 19.46
C GLY A 35 39.52 -1.32 19.25
N GLN A 36 39.97 -1.30 18.00
CA GLN A 36 41.28 -1.82 17.58
C GLN A 36 42.33 -0.69 17.55
N ALA A 37 43.62 -1.06 17.53
CA ALA A 37 44.70 -0.07 17.51
C ALA A 37 44.64 0.91 16.31
N ASN A 38 44.13 0.47 15.16
CA ASN A 38 44.02 1.29 13.95
C ASN A 38 42.70 2.09 13.85
N GLY A 39 41.76 1.85 14.77
CA GLY A 39 40.44 2.47 14.71
C GLY A 39 39.55 2.03 15.88
N GLY A 40 39.00 3.02 16.57
CA GLY A 40 38.13 2.84 17.72
C GLY A 40 37.53 4.15 18.18
N HIS A 41 36.76 4.06 19.25
CA HIS A 41 36.04 5.18 19.85
C HIS A 41 36.68 5.58 21.19
N TYR A 42 36.76 6.89 21.47
CA TYR A 42 37.30 7.41 22.72
C TYR A 42 36.22 8.17 23.47
N TYR A 43 36.05 7.83 24.74
CA TYR A 43 35.18 8.55 25.66
C TYR A 43 35.89 8.71 27.00
N SER A 44 35.39 9.60 27.85
CA SER A 44 36.03 9.91 29.12
C SER A 44 35.07 9.88 30.30
N PHE A 45 35.61 9.56 31.46
CA PHE A 45 34.96 9.72 32.74
C PHE A 45 35.66 10.85 33.47
N VAL A 46 34.92 11.84 33.97
CA VAL A 46 35.49 13.00 34.66
C VAL A 46 34.73 13.23 35.96
N GLN A 47 35.48 13.44 37.03
CA GLN A 47 34.96 13.78 38.34
C GLN A 47 34.67 15.28 38.41
N ASN A 48 33.43 15.65 38.71
CA ASN A 48 33.06 17.04 38.96
C ASN A 48 33.34 17.42 40.43
N LYS A 49 33.81 18.64 40.65
CA LYS A 49 34.16 19.18 41.97
C LYS A 49 33.14 20.17 42.54
N GLU A 50 32.14 20.57 41.75
CA GLU A 50 31.35 21.77 42.05
C GLU A 50 30.04 21.53 42.83
N GLU A 51 29.63 20.29 43.09
CA GLU A 51 28.38 20.00 43.84
C GLU A 51 28.64 19.51 45.27
N SER A 52 29.28 20.35 46.08
CA SER A 52 29.30 20.19 47.54
C SER A 52 28.04 20.78 48.17
N ASN A 53 26.87 20.32 47.73
CA ASN A 53 25.61 20.54 48.43
C ASN A 53 24.98 19.16 48.72
N SER A 54 25.19 18.70 49.97
CA SER A 54 24.42 17.64 50.67
C SER A 54 24.78 16.15 50.53
N SER A 55 25.76 15.74 49.71
CA SER A 55 26.31 14.37 49.76
C SER A 55 27.83 14.37 49.63
N ASP A 56 28.54 13.80 50.61
CA ASP A 56 30.01 13.75 50.69
C ASP A 56 30.70 12.90 49.60
N LEU A 57 29.99 12.50 48.54
CA LEU A 57 30.50 11.62 47.49
C LEU A 57 30.80 12.40 46.20
N PRO A 58 31.92 12.08 45.52
CA PRO A 58 32.28 12.72 44.25
C PRO A 58 31.36 12.28 43.11
N HIS A 59 30.81 13.24 42.37
CA HIS A 59 29.96 12.97 41.21
C HIS A 59 30.81 12.76 39.96
N TRP A 60 30.57 11.63 39.26
CA TRP A 60 31.26 11.29 38.03
C TRP A 60 30.32 11.40 36.83
N TYR A 61 30.87 11.89 35.72
CA TYR A 61 30.16 12.00 34.45
C TYR A 61 30.92 11.25 33.37
N LYS A 62 30.18 10.50 32.55
CA LYS A 62 30.66 9.92 31.29
C LYS A 62 30.42 10.93 30.17
N PHE A 63 31.48 11.35 29.50
CA PHE A 63 31.48 12.18 28.31
C PHE A 63 31.74 11.32 27.07
N ASP A 64 30.70 11.12 26.27
CA ASP A 64 30.67 10.25 25.10
C ASP A 64 30.08 11.03 23.91
N ASP A 65 30.94 11.73 23.16
CA ASP A 65 30.57 12.68 22.10
C ASP A 65 29.50 13.70 22.52
N THR A 66 28.28 13.58 21.99
CA THR A 66 27.15 14.47 22.30
C THR A 66 26.45 14.12 23.60
N ASP A 67 26.74 12.93 24.15
CA ASP A 67 26.02 12.36 25.27
C ASP A 67 26.86 12.49 26.55
N VAL A 68 26.34 13.23 27.51
CA VAL A 68 26.93 13.40 28.84
C VAL A 68 25.96 12.84 29.85
N ASN A 69 26.36 11.79 30.57
CA ASN A 69 25.52 11.05 31.50
C ASN A 69 26.20 10.90 32.86
N ASP A 70 25.40 10.86 33.92
CA ASP A 70 25.88 10.50 35.25
C ASP A 70 26.41 9.06 35.27
N CYS A 71 27.48 8.82 36.01
CA CYS A 71 28.03 7.48 36.21
C CYS A 71 28.57 7.32 37.63
N LYS A 72 28.66 6.07 38.08
CA LYS A 72 29.06 5.72 39.45
C LYS A 72 30.45 5.10 39.47
N MET A 73 31.45 5.89 39.13
CA MET A 73 32.85 5.42 39.10
C MET A 73 33.48 5.31 40.49
N ASP A 74 32.72 5.62 41.54
CA ASP A 74 33.01 5.34 42.95
C ASP A 74 32.73 3.88 43.35
N GLU A 75 31.88 3.16 42.60
CA GLU A 75 31.63 1.73 42.81
C GLU A 75 32.73 0.89 42.12
N ASP A 76 33.49 0.11 42.91
CA ASP A 76 34.62 -0.71 42.41
C ASP A 76 34.25 -1.66 41.26
N GLU A 77 33.03 -2.19 41.27
CA GLU A 77 32.55 -3.12 40.23
C GLU A 77 32.35 -2.42 38.88
N GLU A 78 31.75 -1.23 38.89
CA GLU A 78 31.53 -0.41 37.70
C GLU A 78 32.85 0.11 37.14
N LEU A 79 33.74 0.61 38.00
CA LEU A 79 35.09 1.02 37.62
C LEU A 79 35.86 -0.12 36.93
N ARG A 80 35.82 -1.33 37.51
CA ARG A 80 36.45 -2.52 36.91
C ARG A 80 35.84 -2.86 35.55
N SER A 81 34.51 -2.86 35.46
CA SER A 81 33.80 -3.21 34.22
C SER A 81 34.09 -2.22 33.08
N GLN A 82 34.12 -0.92 33.37
CA GLN A 82 34.30 0.13 32.37
C GLN A 82 35.77 0.36 32.00
N CYS A 83 36.73 0.10 32.91
CA CYS A 83 38.11 0.58 32.73
C CYS A 83 39.20 -0.49 32.71
N PHE A 84 39.03 -1.65 33.36
CA PHE A 84 40.19 -2.56 33.59
C PHE A 84 40.52 -3.44 32.39
N GLY A 85 39.60 -3.56 31.42
CA GLY A 85 39.76 -4.46 30.28
C GLY A 85 39.76 -5.93 30.71
N GLY A 86 40.53 -6.77 30.01
CA GLY A 86 40.66 -8.20 30.32
C GLY A 86 39.51 -9.07 29.83
N ASP A 87 39.46 -10.30 30.33
CA ASP A 87 38.41 -11.27 30.01
C ASP A 87 37.20 -11.09 30.93
N TYR A 88 35.99 -11.17 30.37
CA TYR A 88 34.74 -11.19 31.15
C TYR A 88 33.94 -12.47 30.86
N PRO A 89 33.18 -12.99 31.84
CA PRO A 89 32.30 -14.12 31.62
C PRO A 89 31.10 -13.69 30.77
N ALA A 90 30.98 -14.24 29.56
CA ALA A 90 29.79 -14.06 28.75
C ALA A 90 28.72 -15.09 29.18
N GLN A 91 27.58 -14.63 29.71
CA GLN A 91 26.41 -15.50 29.88
C GLN A 91 25.74 -15.71 28.51
N SER A 92 25.98 -16.86 27.89
CA SER A 92 25.20 -17.33 26.75
C SER A 92 24.00 -18.13 27.25
N PHE A 93 22.77 -17.75 26.85
CA PHE A 93 21.52 -18.39 27.30
C PHE A 93 21.37 -19.88 26.91
N ASP A 94 22.19 -20.39 25.97
CA ASP A 94 21.97 -21.72 25.37
C ASP A 94 23.08 -22.78 25.62
N GLN A 95 24.15 -22.50 26.38
CA GLN A 95 25.19 -23.51 26.65
C GLN A 95 25.81 -23.41 28.06
N PRO A 96 26.05 -24.53 28.78
CA PRO A 96 26.53 -24.54 30.16
C PRO A 96 28.05 -24.37 30.30
N VAL A 97 28.72 -23.74 29.32
CA VAL A 97 30.17 -23.50 29.34
C VAL A 97 30.42 -22.00 29.31
N MET A 98 30.94 -21.44 30.41
CA MET A 98 31.41 -20.05 30.47
C MET A 98 32.58 -19.86 29.49
N LYS A 99 32.31 -19.30 28.31
CA LYS A 99 33.38 -18.78 27.44
C LYS A 99 33.83 -17.43 27.97
N ARG A 100 35.11 -17.32 28.31
CA ARG A 100 35.78 -16.05 28.61
C ARG A 100 35.90 -15.25 27.31
N GLN A 101 35.31 -14.07 27.27
CA GLN A 101 35.39 -13.16 26.13
C GLN A 101 36.26 -11.97 26.49
N ARG A 102 37.15 -11.55 25.59
CA ARG A 102 37.97 -10.34 25.79
C ARG A 102 37.13 -9.09 25.63
N ARG A 103 37.23 -8.16 26.59
CA ARG A 103 36.67 -6.81 26.44
C ARG A 103 37.38 -6.09 25.29
N TRP A 104 36.61 -5.43 24.43
CA TRP A 104 37.15 -4.59 23.35
C TRP A 104 37.31 -3.12 23.78
N TRP A 105 37.17 -2.83 25.08
CA TRP A 105 37.42 -1.51 25.68
C TRP A 105 38.31 -1.62 26.93
N ASN A 106 39.15 -0.61 27.15
CA ASN A 106 39.95 -0.46 28.37
C ASN A 106 40.38 1.00 28.59
N ALA A 107 40.76 1.33 29.83
CA ALA A 107 41.34 2.62 30.15
C ALA A 107 42.69 2.78 29.45
N TYR A 108 42.79 3.85 28.67
CA TYR A 108 43.97 4.23 27.91
C TYR A 108 44.83 5.25 28.67
N ILE A 109 44.20 6.25 29.32
CA ILE A 109 44.88 7.29 30.10
C ILE A 109 44.14 7.53 31.43
N LEU A 110 44.90 7.69 32.52
CA LEU A 110 44.38 8.05 33.84
C LEU A 110 44.91 9.42 34.26
N PHE A 111 44.04 10.28 34.78
CA PHE A 111 44.36 11.61 35.27
C PHE A 111 44.24 11.65 36.79
N TYR A 112 45.34 12.01 37.43
CA TYR A 112 45.45 12.12 38.88
C TYR A 112 45.76 13.55 39.30
N GLU A 113 45.13 14.01 40.36
CA GLU A 113 45.37 15.32 40.98
C GLU A 113 46.03 15.14 42.35
N LYS A 114 47.07 15.92 42.64
CA LYS A 114 47.75 15.87 43.94
C LYS A 114 46.83 16.38 45.04
N ILE A 115 46.70 15.63 46.12
CA ILE A 115 45.98 16.04 47.32
C ILE A 115 46.91 16.99 48.10
N SER A 116 46.46 18.22 48.36
CA SER A 116 47.21 19.18 49.19
C SER A 116 46.97 18.89 50.68
N ASN A 117 48.02 18.98 51.52
CA ASN A 117 47.96 18.78 52.98
C ASN A 117 46.92 19.66 53.70
N ASP A 118 46.44 20.73 53.07
CA ASP A 118 45.39 21.57 53.64
C ASP A 118 44.02 20.88 53.72
N GLU A 119 43.78 19.76 53.03
CA GLU A 119 42.51 19.03 53.12
C GLU A 119 42.42 18.12 54.36
N SER A 120 43.53 17.85 55.05
CA SER A 120 43.55 17.04 56.28
C SER A 120 43.37 17.84 57.58
N ASN A 121 43.43 19.18 57.54
CA ASN A 121 43.08 20.05 58.67
C ASN A 121 41.63 20.52 58.50
N SER A 122 40.70 19.73 59.03
CA SER A 122 39.25 19.97 58.98
C SER A 122 38.80 21.31 59.59
N GLU A 123 39.64 22.00 60.36
CA GLU A 123 39.32 23.31 60.98
C GLU A 123 39.49 24.52 60.05
N ASN A 124 40.31 24.44 58.98
CA ASN A 124 40.49 25.52 58.01
C ASN A 124 39.51 25.48 56.82
N SER A 125 38.61 24.48 56.78
CA SER A 125 37.67 24.26 55.68
C SER A 125 36.65 25.40 55.53
N LEU A 126 36.23 26.03 56.63
CA LEU A 126 35.30 27.16 56.62
C LEU A 126 35.91 28.43 56.04
N GLU A 127 37.17 28.73 56.38
CA GLU A 127 37.89 29.92 55.90
C GLU A 127 38.29 29.77 54.43
N LYS A 128 38.62 28.55 54.00
CA LYS A 128 38.83 28.21 52.58
C LYS A 128 37.55 28.23 51.75
N HIS A 129 36.41 27.81 52.33
CA HIS A 129 35.10 27.95 51.69
C HIS A 129 34.67 29.41 51.57
N LEU A 130 34.86 30.22 52.61
CA LEU A 130 34.58 31.66 52.59
C LEU A 130 35.46 32.42 51.58
N SER A 131 36.75 32.09 51.50
CA SER A 131 37.66 32.70 50.52
C SER A 131 37.43 32.19 49.10
N LYS A 132 37.02 30.92 48.90
CA LYS A 132 36.53 30.43 47.59
C LYS A 132 35.23 31.10 47.18
N LEU A 133 34.29 31.34 48.10
CA LEU A 133 33.04 32.08 47.86
C LEU A 133 33.30 33.55 47.52
N GLN A 134 34.31 34.18 48.13
CA GLN A 134 34.70 35.58 47.87
C GLN A 134 35.54 35.76 46.59
N LEU A 135 36.30 34.75 46.16
CA LEU A 135 37.10 34.79 44.91
C LEU A 135 36.35 34.28 43.67
N TYR A 136 35.27 33.50 43.83
CA TYR A 136 34.48 32.97 42.70
C TYR A 136 33.77 34.06 41.87
N ASP A 137 33.57 35.26 42.42
CA ASP A 137 32.78 36.30 41.74
C ASP A 137 33.58 37.10 40.68
N GLN A 138 34.92 36.99 40.65
CA GLN A 138 35.73 37.88 39.79
C GLN A 138 36.66 37.21 38.76
N THR A 139 37.05 35.94 38.90
CA THR A 139 38.05 35.32 38.00
C THR A 139 37.49 34.33 36.98
N GLN A 140 36.23 33.88 37.11
CA GLN A 140 35.58 32.95 36.17
C GLN A 140 34.45 33.58 35.34
N ARG A 141 34.40 34.91 35.19
CA ARG A 141 33.44 35.51 34.25
C ARG A 141 33.94 35.33 32.83
N MET A 142 33.22 34.53 32.04
CA MET A 142 33.42 34.37 30.60
C MET A 142 33.70 35.73 29.95
N PRO A 143 34.79 35.91 29.19
CA PRO A 143 35.11 37.19 28.56
C PRO A 143 33.93 37.72 27.74
N LEU A 144 33.70 39.05 27.78
CA LEU A 144 32.51 39.67 27.15
C LEU A 144 32.38 39.35 25.65
N SER A 145 33.50 39.20 24.94
CA SER A 145 33.51 38.79 23.53
C SER A 145 32.95 37.37 23.33
N VAL A 146 33.35 36.43 24.19
CA VAL A 146 32.87 35.04 24.19
C VAL A 146 31.41 35.00 24.63
N GLN A 147 31.04 35.73 25.68
CA GLN A 147 29.65 35.81 26.17
C GLN A 147 28.70 36.32 25.09
N ARG A 148 29.08 37.38 24.35
CA ARG A 148 28.30 37.91 23.22
C ARG A 148 28.19 36.88 22.09
N SER A 149 29.28 36.18 21.78
CA SER A 149 29.29 35.12 20.77
C SER A 149 28.34 33.97 21.13
N VAL A 150 28.46 33.43 22.35
CA VAL A 150 27.59 32.37 22.88
C VAL A 150 26.13 32.81 22.89
N ARG A 151 25.84 34.02 23.37
CA ARG A 151 24.46 34.55 23.36
C ARG A 151 23.90 34.64 21.95
N LYS A 152 24.68 35.13 20.97
CA LYS A 152 24.26 35.21 19.56
C LYS A 152 23.98 33.82 18.98
N GLN A 153 24.84 32.84 19.28
CA GLN A 153 24.66 31.45 18.83
C GLN A 153 23.43 30.81 19.47
N ASN A 154 23.22 30.98 20.78
CA ASN A 154 22.06 30.47 21.50
C ASN A 154 20.74 31.08 21.00
N ILE A 155 20.71 32.38 20.70
CA ILE A 155 19.54 33.03 20.10
C ILE A 155 19.25 32.45 18.72
N LYS A 156 20.28 32.28 17.87
CA LYS A 156 20.12 31.67 16.54
C LYS A 156 19.63 30.22 16.64
N PHE A 157 20.16 29.45 17.57
CA PHE A 157 19.72 28.08 17.86
C PHE A 157 18.27 28.05 18.32
N LEU A 158 17.88 28.95 19.23
CA LEU A 158 16.52 29.04 19.73
C LEU A 158 15.53 29.40 18.61
N HIS A 159 15.87 30.36 17.75
CA HIS A 159 15.05 30.68 16.56
C HIS A 159 14.88 29.47 15.64
N ASN A 160 15.97 28.75 15.35
CA ASN A 160 15.89 27.53 14.55
C ASN A 160 15.01 26.48 15.22
N ARG A 161 15.12 26.31 16.55
CA ARG A 161 14.31 25.35 17.31
C ARG A 161 12.82 25.70 17.28
N ILE A 162 12.47 26.99 17.36
CA ILE A 162 11.08 27.46 17.30
C ILE A 162 10.43 27.12 15.96
N HIS A 163 11.18 27.11 14.84
CA HIS A 163 10.63 26.68 13.55
C HIS A 163 10.17 25.21 13.53
N PHE A 164 10.61 24.40 14.48
CA PHE A 164 10.20 23.00 14.64
C PHE A 164 9.22 22.81 15.80
N SER A 165 8.63 23.89 16.34
CA SER A 165 7.62 23.79 17.39
C SER A 165 6.23 23.49 16.81
N PRO A 166 5.40 22.66 17.47
CA PRO A 166 4.03 22.39 17.04
C PRO A 166 3.18 23.65 16.93
N GLU A 167 3.40 24.64 17.80
CA GLU A 167 2.68 25.90 17.85
C GLU A 167 2.93 26.71 16.57
N TYR A 168 4.17 26.73 16.08
CA TYR A 168 4.51 27.42 14.83
C TYR A 168 3.81 26.77 13.63
N PHE A 169 3.84 25.44 13.54
CA PHE A 169 3.13 24.70 12.48
C PHE A 169 1.62 24.96 12.52
N HIS A 170 1.02 24.93 13.71
CA HIS A 170 -0.40 25.18 13.90
C HIS A 170 -0.78 26.62 13.56
N PHE A 171 0.04 27.59 13.98
CA PHE A 171 -0.13 29.00 13.64
C PHE A 171 -0.11 29.21 12.13
N MET A 172 0.91 28.69 11.43
CA MET A 172 1.03 28.81 9.98
C MET A 172 -0.16 28.19 9.26
N LYS A 173 -0.62 27.00 9.70
CA LYS A 173 -1.78 26.33 9.11
C LYS A 173 -3.05 27.14 9.31
N ARG A 174 -3.30 27.61 10.53
CA ARG A 174 -4.49 28.40 10.89
C ARG A 174 -4.54 29.74 10.21
N LEU A 175 -3.39 30.38 10.01
CA LEU A 175 -3.30 31.64 9.28
C LEU A 175 -3.79 31.45 7.84
N VAL A 176 -3.23 30.46 7.13
CA VAL A 176 -3.63 30.15 5.75
C VAL A 176 -5.09 29.71 5.69
N GLN A 177 -5.52 28.84 6.62
CA GLN A 177 -6.89 28.35 6.68
C GLN A 177 -7.92 29.47 6.90
N SER A 178 -7.62 30.45 7.75
CA SER A 178 -8.52 31.59 8.00
C SER A 178 -8.70 32.42 6.73
N ASN A 179 -7.62 32.65 5.98
CA ASN A 179 -7.68 33.38 4.71
C ASN A 179 -8.46 32.59 3.64
N VAL A 180 -8.25 31.28 3.55
CA VAL A 180 -8.98 30.40 2.62
C VAL A 180 -10.49 30.43 2.87
N GLN A 181 -10.91 30.44 4.15
CA GLN A 181 -12.34 30.53 4.48
C GLN A 181 -12.98 31.82 3.96
N VAL A 182 -12.28 32.94 4.04
CA VAL A 182 -12.74 34.23 3.48
C VAL A 182 -12.86 34.15 1.95
N ILE A 183 -11.84 33.62 1.27
CA ILE A 183 -11.80 33.47 -0.19
C ILE A 183 -12.97 32.60 -0.68
N VAL A 184 -13.14 31.42 -0.08
CA VAL A 184 -14.19 30.46 -0.47
C VAL A 184 -15.58 31.06 -0.25
N THR A 185 -15.80 31.73 0.89
CA THR A 185 -17.10 32.35 1.21
C THR A 185 -17.44 33.45 0.20
N PHE A 186 -16.47 34.27 -0.19
CA PHE A 186 -16.66 35.33 -1.18
C PHE A 186 -17.09 34.77 -2.55
N TYR A 187 -16.38 33.77 -3.08
CA TYR A 187 -16.68 33.20 -4.39
C TYR A 187 -17.99 32.39 -4.40
N GLN A 188 -18.35 31.73 -3.29
CA GLN A 188 -19.64 31.07 -3.16
C GLN A 188 -20.81 32.06 -3.19
N GLN A 189 -20.66 33.23 -2.55
CA GLN A 189 -21.68 34.28 -2.58
C GLN A 189 -21.82 34.89 -3.99
N GLN A 190 -20.72 35.11 -4.70
CA GLN A 190 -20.75 35.57 -6.09
C GLN A 190 -21.54 34.62 -7.01
N GLN A 191 -21.33 33.31 -6.88
CA GLN A 191 -22.04 32.32 -7.69
C GLN A 191 -23.55 32.30 -7.41
N GLN A 192 -23.97 32.57 -6.17
CA GLN A 192 -25.39 32.54 -5.78
C GLN A 192 -26.15 33.83 -6.09
N HIS A 193 -25.49 34.99 -6.10
CA HIS A 193 -26.16 36.29 -6.24
C HIS A 193 -25.85 37.03 -7.55
N GLY A 194 -25.00 36.44 -8.42
CA GLY A 194 -24.53 37.03 -9.67
C GLY A 194 -23.64 38.26 -9.44
N ASP A 195 -22.99 38.75 -10.50
CA ASP A 195 -21.99 39.84 -10.50
C ASP A 195 -22.44 41.20 -9.92
N LYS A 196 -23.66 41.30 -9.39
CA LYS A 196 -24.27 42.57 -8.95
C LYS A 196 -23.76 43.12 -7.61
N ILE A 197 -22.89 42.41 -6.87
CA ILE A 197 -22.57 42.75 -5.47
C ILE A 197 -21.09 43.10 -5.22
N SER A 198 -20.15 42.70 -6.07
CA SER A 198 -18.71 42.87 -5.78
C SER A 198 -18.10 44.04 -6.54
N SER A 199 -17.59 45.05 -5.82
CA SER A 199 -16.73 46.07 -6.43
C SER A 199 -15.43 45.45 -6.95
N ASN A 200 -14.87 45.96 -8.07
CA ASN A 200 -13.60 45.49 -8.61
C ASN A 200 -12.46 45.49 -7.55
N ASN A 201 -12.47 46.48 -6.65
CA ASN A 201 -11.50 46.58 -5.55
C ASN A 201 -11.60 45.41 -4.56
N THR A 202 -12.79 44.88 -4.32
CA THR A 202 -13.00 43.72 -3.44
C THR A 202 -12.43 42.45 -4.07
N ILE A 203 -12.64 42.26 -5.38
CA ILE A 203 -12.09 41.11 -6.11
C ILE A 203 -10.56 41.15 -6.09
N GLU A 204 -9.97 42.32 -6.34
CA GLU A 204 -8.51 42.49 -6.28
C GLU A 204 -7.94 42.18 -4.89
N THR A 205 -8.60 42.63 -3.82
CA THR A 205 -8.19 42.33 -2.45
C THR A 205 -8.23 40.81 -2.16
N ILE A 206 -9.25 40.11 -2.65
CA ILE A 206 -9.37 38.65 -2.49
C ILE A 206 -8.30 37.90 -3.31
N GLU A 207 -8.00 38.37 -4.53
CA GLU A 207 -6.89 37.85 -5.33
C GLU A 207 -5.53 38.01 -4.62
N GLU A 208 -5.28 39.17 -4.02
CA GLU A 208 -4.06 39.42 -3.23
C GLU A 208 -4.00 38.54 -1.99
N LEU A 209 -5.12 38.36 -1.29
CA LEU A 209 -5.21 37.48 -0.13
C LEU A 209 -4.88 36.02 -0.50
N ALA A 210 -5.40 35.55 -1.65
CA ALA A 210 -5.09 34.22 -2.17
C ALA A 210 -3.60 34.09 -2.52
N LEU A 211 -3.03 35.08 -3.21
CA LEU A 211 -1.62 35.14 -3.56
C LEU A 211 -0.72 35.06 -2.31
N VAL A 212 -0.95 35.91 -1.31
CA VAL A 212 -0.15 35.94 -0.07
C VAL A 212 -0.30 34.63 0.71
N SER A 213 -1.50 34.05 0.73
CA SER A 213 -1.74 32.76 1.40
C SER A 213 -0.96 31.62 0.73
N VAL A 214 -0.93 31.56 -0.60
CA VAL A 214 -0.11 30.58 -1.34
C VAL A 214 1.39 30.86 -1.17
N GLN A 215 1.83 32.12 -1.15
CA GLN A 215 3.23 32.49 -0.88
C GLN A 215 3.70 31.99 0.48
N ILE A 216 2.92 32.24 1.54
CA ILE A 216 3.26 31.81 2.90
C ILE A 216 3.26 30.28 2.98
N ALA A 217 2.19 29.63 2.47
CA ALA A 217 2.06 28.18 2.52
C ALA A 217 3.20 27.48 1.77
N THR A 218 3.47 27.85 0.52
CA THR A 218 4.51 27.22 -0.30
C THR A 218 5.91 27.47 0.25
N LYS A 219 6.24 28.70 0.65
CA LYS A 219 7.54 28.99 1.28
C LYS A 219 7.74 28.14 2.53
N PHE A 220 6.73 28.02 3.38
CA PHE A 220 6.78 27.18 4.57
C PHE A 220 6.93 25.69 4.25
N LEU A 221 6.11 25.15 3.35
CA LEU A 221 6.09 23.71 3.02
C LEU A 221 7.39 23.26 2.36
N PHE A 222 7.89 23.98 1.37
CA PHE A 222 9.11 23.59 0.64
C PHE A 222 10.41 23.83 1.43
N SER A 223 10.40 24.73 2.41
CA SER A 223 11.58 24.99 3.27
C SER A 223 11.64 24.07 4.48
N VAL A 224 10.52 23.92 5.20
CA VAL A 224 10.48 23.22 6.50
C VAL A 224 9.38 22.15 6.51
N GLY A 225 8.15 22.49 6.10
CA GLY A 225 6.97 21.65 6.31
C GLY A 225 7.11 20.22 5.78
N TRP A 226 7.39 20.04 4.49
CA TRP A 226 7.55 18.72 3.87
C TRP A 226 8.89 18.03 4.18
N ARG A 227 9.83 18.72 4.84
CA ARG A 227 11.09 18.13 5.32
C ARG A 227 10.99 17.60 6.76
N THR A 228 9.83 17.72 7.40
CA THR A 228 9.61 17.28 8.78
C THR A 228 8.75 16.04 8.91
N LYS A 229 8.82 15.39 10.07
CA LYS A 229 8.04 14.20 10.41
C LYS A 229 6.54 14.52 10.45
N LYS A 230 5.72 13.53 10.07
CA LYS A 230 4.25 13.62 10.07
C LYS A 230 3.66 14.09 11.41
N ALA A 231 4.25 13.66 12.53
CA ALA A 231 3.80 14.04 13.87
C ALA A 231 3.82 15.55 14.12
N LEU A 232 4.77 16.28 13.50
CA LEU A 232 4.88 17.73 13.65
C LEU A 232 4.02 18.48 12.65
N ARG A 233 4.09 18.10 11.36
CA ARG A 233 3.41 18.80 10.27
C ARG A 233 1.91 18.49 10.13
N GLY A 234 1.44 17.41 10.74
CA GLY A 234 0.10 16.86 10.49
C GLY A 234 -0.02 16.21 9.11
N PRO A 235 -1.23 15.88 8.63
CA PRO A 235 -1.42 15.29 7.30
C PRO A 235 -0.98 16.25 6.18
N ALA A 236 -0.19 15.75 5.21
CA ALA A 236 0.31 16.58 4.10
C ALA A 236 -0.82 17.02 3.16
N ASN A 237 -1.84 16.17 2.97
CA ASN A 237 -2.99 16.49 2.14
C ASN A 237 -3.74 17.72 2.65
N ASP A 238 -3.88 17.92 3.98
CA ASP A 238 -4.59 19.09 4.52
C ASP A 238 -3.98 20.41 4.04
N TRP A 239 -2.65 20.47 3.94
CA TRP A 239 -1.94 21.65 3.45
C TRP A 239 -2.14 21.84 1.95
N THR A 240 -2.07 20.76 1.18
CA THR A 240 -2.35 20.78 -0.26
C THR A 240 -3.78 21.25 -0.52
N GLU A 241 -4.78 20.76 0.21
CA GLU A 241 -6.17 21.19 0.05
C GLU A 241 -6.30 22.71 0.26
N LEU A 242 -5.65 23.30 1.26
CA LEU A 242 -5.68 24.76 1.46
C LEU A 242 -5.13 25.52 0.25
N ILE A 243 -4.03 25.05 -0.34
CA ILE A 243 -3.45 25.64 -1.56
C ILE A 243 -4.41 25.47 -2.74
N ILE A 244 -4.99 24.27 -2.92
CA ILE A 244 -5.96 23.96 -3.98
C ILE A 244 -7.14 24.93 -3.93
N HIS A 245 -7.68 25.22 -2.74
CA HIS A 245 -8.78 26.18 -2.58
C HIS A 245 -8.39 27.60 -3.01
N CYS A 246 -7.16 28.05 -2.77
CA CYS A 246 -6.69 29.35 -3.26
C CYS A 246 -6.56 29.38 -4.79
N ILE A 247 -5.87 28.39 -5.37
CA ILE A 247 -5.57 28.37 -6.80
C ILE A 247 -6.80 28.05 -7.66
N ARG A 248 -7.84 27.42 -7.09
CA ARG A 248 -9.11 27.19 -7.79
C ARG A 248 -9.75 28.48 -8.27
N TRP A 249 -9.66 29.54 -7.46
CA TRP A 249 -10.33 30.81 -7.75
C TRP A 249 -9.35 31.87 -8.26
N SER A 250 -8.12 31.92 -7.74
CA SER A 250 -7.19 33.01 -8.05
C SER A 250 -6.20 32.70 -9.17
N ARG A 251 -6.27 33.52 -10.22
CA ARG A 251 -5.29 33.50 -11.33
C ARG A 251 -3.91 33.97 -10.87
N LYS A 252 -3.83 35.01 -10.04
CA LYS A 252 -2.54 35.50 -9.50
C LYS A 252 -1.83 34.40 -8.68
N ALA A 253 -2.59 33.64 -7.88
CA ALA A 253 -2.07 32.54 -7.09
C ALA A 253 -1.58 31.37 -7.97
N ARG A 254 -2.31 31.01 -9.04
CA ARG A 254 -1.88 30.00 -10.02
C ARG A 254 -0.57 30.38 -10.70
N TYR A 255 -0.48 31.60 -11.21
CA TYR A 255 0.73 32.11 -11.86
C TYR A 255 1.94 32.06 -10.92
N TYR A 256 1.79 32.54 -9.67
CA TYR A 256 2.86 32.48 -8.69
C TYR A 256 3.32 31.04 -8.38
N LEU A 257 2.37 30.11 -8.21
CA LEU A 257 2.68 28.71 -7.95
C LEU A 257 3.40 28.06 -9.15
N ALA A 258 2.98 28.37 -10.37
CA ALA A 258 3.63 27.86 -11.57
C ALA A 258 5.05 28.42 -11.74
N GLU A 259 5.19 29.74 -11.87
CA GLU A 259 6.45 30.38 -12.25
C GLU A 259 7.46 30.41 -11.10
N GLU A 260 7.11 30.99 -9.95
CA GLU A 260 8.06 31.26 -8.87
C GLU A 260 8.37 30.05 -8.00
N VAL A 261 7.44 29.08 -7.94
CA VAL A 261 7.57 27.91 -7.06
C VAL A 261 7.97 26.67 -7.84
N LEU A 262 7.46 26.43 -9.05
CA LEU A 262 7.73 25.20 -9.80
C LEU A 262 8.76 25.41 -10.92
N PHE A 263 8.51 26.28 -11.89
CA PHE A 263 9.34 26.41 -13.08
C PHE A 263 10.70 27.07 -12.81
N LYS A 264 10.77 27.98 -11.85
CA LYS A 264 12.05 28.53 -11.33
C LYS A 264 12.94 27.47 -10.66
N TYR A 265 12.34 26.38 -10.18
CA TYR A 265 13.03 25.30 -9.45
C TYR A 265 12.63 23.92 -10.02
N PRO A 266 13.00 23.59 -11.27
CA PRO A 266 12.50 22.40 -11.97
C PRO A 266 12.90 21.08 -11.28
N ASN A 267 13.96 21.07 -10.48
CA ASN A 267 14.35 19.90 -9.68
C ASN A 267 13.28 19.49 -8.65
N ARG A 268 12.34 20.38 -8.29
CA ARG A 268 11.25 20.06 -7.36
C ARG A 268 10.32 18.98 -7.89
N PHE A 269 10.14 18.88 -9.21
CA PHE A 269 9.33 17.82 -9.80
C PHE A 269 9.90 16.44 -9.44
N GLN A 270 11.21 16.27 -9.60
CA GLN A 270 11.90 15.04 -9.22
C GLN A 270 11.96 14.86 -7.70
N GLU A 271 12.38 15.90 -6.97
CA GLU A 271 12.55 15.86 -5.51
C GLU A 271 11.28 15.40 -4.79
N TYR A 272 10.11 15.92 -5.20
CA TYR A 272 8.85 15.66 -4.51
C TYR A 272 7.95 14.60 -5.17
N LEU A 273 8.18 14.22 -6.43
CA LEU A 273 7.39 13.16 -7.08
C LEU A 273 8.11 11.81 -7.14
N ILE A 274 9.45 11.80 -7.07
CA ILE A 274 10.28 10.58 -7.18
C ILE A 274 11.12 10.37 -5.92
N ASP A 275 12.03 11.31 -5.60
CA ASP A 275 13.08 11.08 -4.58
C ASP A 275 12.56 11.16 -3.14
N CYS A 276 11.45 11.86 -2.90
CA CYS A 276 10.88 12.00 -1.57
C CYS A 276 10.46 10.62 -1.05
N THR A 277 11.04 10.17 0.07
CA THR A 277 10.76 8.85 0.66
C THR A 277 9.31 8.72 1.16
N SER A 278 8.67 9.83 1.54
CA SER A 278 7.31 9.87 2.08
C SER A 278 6.24 9.81 0.97
N ALA A 279 5.57 8.66 0.83
CA ALA A 279 4.48 8.47 -0.13
C ALA A 279 3.33 9.49 0.04
N GLU A 280 3.06 9.88 1.28
CA GLU A 280 2.05 10.90 1.61
C GLU A 280 2.39 12.26 0.99
N ILE A 281 3.68 12.65 1.02
CA ILE A 281 4.13 13.92 0.46
C ILE A 281 4.14 13.85 -1.06
N ARG A 282 4.62 12.74 -1.64
CA ARG A 282 4.55 12.52 -3.10
C ARG A 282 3.11 12.64 -3.62
N ASN A 283 2.15 12.04 -2.92
CA ASN A 283 0.74 12.15 -3.26
C ASN A 283 0.20 13.58 -3.09
N ALA A 284 0.54 14.26 -1.99
CA ALA A 284 0.11 15.64 -1.74
C ALA A 284 0.67 16.61 -2.80
N PHE A 285 1.92 16.43 -3.22
CA PHE A 285 2.53 17.20 -4.30
C PHE A 285 1.91 16.88 -5.66
N GLY A 286 1.72 15.60 -5.99
CA GLY A 286 1.05 15.17 -7.22
C GLY A 286 -0.37 15.75 -7.35
N LYS A 287 -1.16 15.74 -6.27
CA LYS A 287 -2.48 16.39 -6.23
C LYS A 287 -2.41 17.90 -6.48
N MET A 288 -1.43 18.58 -5.90
CA MET A 288 -1.23 20.02 -6.12
C MET A 288 -0.92 20.32 -7.60
N LEU A 289 -0.10 19.50 -8.25
CA LEU A 289 0.20 19.65 -9.68
C LEU A 289 -1.03 19.41 -10.56
N VAL A 290 -1.82 18.37 -10.28
CA VAL A 290 -3.07 18.07 -11.01
C VAL A 290 -4.07 19.21 -10.88
N ALA A 291 -4.25 19.74 -9.67
CA ALA A 291 -5.14 20.87 -9.43
C ALA A 291 -4.66 22.15 -10.13
N LEU A 292 -3.35 22.42 -10.14
CA LEU A 292 -2.81 23.57 -10.84
C LEU A 292 -2.99 23.45 -12.35
N ALA A 293 -2.66 22.30 -12.93
CA ALA A 293 -2.82 22.05 -14.37
C ALA A 293 -4.28 22.21 -14.80
N SER A 294 -5.22 21.59 -14.09
CA SER A 294 -6.65 21.65 -14.42
C SER A 294 -7.27 23.05 -14.23
N HIS A 295 -6.95 23.75 -13.14
CA HIS A 295 -7.50 25.09 -12.89
C HIS A 295 -6.87 26.17 -13.77
N SER A 296 -5.67 25.95 -14.32
CA SER A 296 -5.04 26.87 -15.27
C SER A 296 -5.54 26.76 -16.71
N ARG A 297 -6.46 25.83 -17.02
CA ARG A 297 -7.02 25.68 -18.37
C ARG A 297 -7.66 26.96 -18.94
N GLN A 298 -8.26 27.77 -18.07
CA GLN A 298 -8.92 29.01 -18.45
C GLN A 298 -7.99 30.23 -18.42
N ASP A 299 -6.73 30.04 -18.02
CA ASP A 299 -5.74 31.12 -18.01
C ASP A 299 -5.18 31.36 -19.41
N GLU A 300 -4.97 32.63 -19.77
CA GLU A 300 -4.25 32.97 -21.00
C GLU A 300 -2.81 32.45 -20.94
N GLN A 301 -2.22 32.15 -22.10
CA GLN A 301 -0.86 31.60 -22.24
C GLN A 301 0.16 32.41 -21.42
N THR A 302 0.87 31.73 -20.51
CA THR A 302 1.96 32.32 -19.74
C THR A 302 3.29 32.14 -20.48
N THR A 303 4.20 33.11 -20.31
CA THR A 303 5.44 33.21 -21.08
C THR A 303 6.62 32.48 -20.46
N ASN A 304 7.48 31.95 -21.35
CA ASN A 304 8.94 31.73 -21.22
C ASN A 304 9.44 30.51 -20.41
N MET A 305 9.37 29.33 -21.03
CA MET A 305 10.42 28.33 -20.82
C MET A 305 11.64 28.67 -21.69
N PRO A 306 12.87 28.70 -21.14
CA PRO A 306 14.08 28.77 -21.96
C PRO A 306 14.38 27.37 -22.47
N THR A 307 13.84 27.04 -23.65
CA THR A 307 14.43 25.99 -24.48
C THR A 307 14.80 26.63 -25.80
N ASP A 308 16.10 26.55 -26.12
CA ASP A 308 16.62 26.84 -27.45
C ASP A 308 15.81 26.05 -28.48
N ASP A 309 15.48 26.75 -29.56
CA ASP A 309 14.70 26.35 -30.73
C ASP A 309 13.17 26.22 -30.53
N ILE A 310 12.48 27.25 -31.05
CA ILE A 310 11.03 27.46 -31.20
C ILE A 310 10.32 27.87 -29.91
N LYS A 311 10.02 29.17 -29.78
CA LYS A 311 9.10 29.74 -28.77
C LYS A 311 7.66 29.28 -29.04
N ASN A 312 7.37 28.02 -28.72
CA ASN A 312 5.99 27.58 -28.58
C ASN A 312 5.50 28.10 -27.23
N TYR A 313 4.51 29.00 -27.25
CA TYR A 313 3.79 29.41 -26.06
C TYR A 313 3.03 28.20 -25.51
N LEU A 314 3.60 27.54 -24.52
CA LEU A 314 2.96 26.43 -23.81
C LEU A 314 2.07 26.98 -22.70
N THR A 315 0.91 26.38 -22.51
CA THR A 315 0.10 26.67 -21.32
C THR A 315 0.79 26.17 -20.05
N VAL A 316 0.38 26.65 -18.88
CA VAL A 316 0.86 26.15 -17.58
C VAL A 316 0.63 24.63 -17.48
N GLU A 317 -0.54 24.18 -17.93
CA GLU A 317 -0.96 22.77 -18.01
C GLU A 317 0.02 21.93 -18.84
N GLU A 318 0.29 22.33 -20.08
CA GLU A 318 1.24 21.64 -20.97
C GLU A 318 2.67 21.67 -20.42
N SER A 319 3.08 22.77 -19.79
CA SER A 319 4.39 22.91 -19.17
C SER A 319 4.56 21.93 -18.01
N ILE A 320 3.57 21.81 -17.12
CA ILE A 320 3.59 20.83 -16.01
C ILE A 320 3.69 19.41 -16.57
N LEU A 321 2.84 19.05 -17.53
CA LEU A 321 2.85 17.71 -18.12
C LEU A 321 4.19 17.38 -18.79
N ASN A 322 4.78 18.32 -19.52
CA ASN A 322 6.09 18.14 -20.13
C ASN A 322 7.21 17.94 -19.10
N HIS A 323 7.20 18.68 -17.98
CA HIS A 323 8.18 18.46 -16.91
C HIS A 323 8.03 17.08 -16.28
N VAL A 324 6.79 16.65 -15.96
CA VAL A 324 6.53 15.33 -15.40
C VAL A 324 6.90 14.21 -16.39
N LEU A 325 6.56 14.35 -17.67
CA LEU A 325 6.92 13.36 -18.71
C LEU A 325 8.44 13.27 -18.93
N ARG A 326 9.17 14.39 -18.82
CA ARG A 326 10.64 14.40 -18.94
C ARG A 326 11.33 13.61 -17.83
N LEU A 327 10.72 13.46 -16.65
CA LEU A 327 11.27 12.65 -15.56
C LEU A 327 11.50 11.19 -16.01
N LEU A 328 10.60 10.64 -16.83
CA LEU A 328 10.74 9.28 -17.36
C LEU A 328 11.89 9.15 -18.38
N LYS A 329 12.24 10.23 -19.09
CA LYS A 329 13.23 10.22 -20.18
C LYS A 329 14.67 10.44 -19.72
N LYS A 330 14.89 11.09 -18.56
CA LYS A 330 16.22 11.60 -18.18
C LYS A 330 16.89 10.79 -17.07
N GLU A 331 16.15 10.14 -16.17
CA GLU A 331 16.72 9.59 -14.93
C GLU A 331 16.00 8.33 -14.42
N MET A 332 16.27 7.18 -15.05
CA MET A 332 15.85 5.88 -14.51
C MET A 332 17.05 4.93 -14.35
N PRO A 333 17.92 5.22 -13.38
CA PRO A 333 18.48 4.14 -12.57
C PRO A 333 18.44 4.51 -11.07
N ASP A 334 17.88 3.62 -10.25
CA ASP A 334 17.96 3.50 -8.76
C ASP A 334 16.64 3.62 -7.98
N ASN A 335 15.69 4.51 -8.32
CA ASN A 335 14.47 4.77 -7.50
C ASN A 335 13.14 4.21 -8.04
N VAL A 336 13.17 3.13 -8.84
CA VAL A 336 12.00 2.63 -9.59
C VAL A 336 10.88 2.11 -8.69
N LYS A 337 11.20 1.70 -7.46
CA LYS A 337 10.20 1.27 -6.46
C LYS A 337 9.26 2.40 -6.02
N MET A 338 9.52 3.65 -6.39
CA MET A 338 8.74 4.82 -5.95
C MET A 338 7.80 5.40 -7.03
N LEU A 339 7.67 4.75 -8.21
CA LEU A 339 6.88 5.26 -9.33
C LEU A 339 5.35 5.21 -9.15
N THR A 340 4.83 4.57 -8.11
CA THR A 340 3.38 4.48 -7.91
C THR A 340 2.70 5.85 -7.91
N GLN A 341 3.30 6.86 -7.24
CA GLN A 341 2.75 8.22 -7.20
C GLN A 341 2.97 8.99 -8.51
N TYR A 342 4.01 8.64 -9.28
CA TYR A 342 4.21 9.16 -10.63
C TYR A 342 3.05 8.75 -11.54
N PHE A 343 2.71 7.45 -11.60
CA PHE A 343 1.55 7.02 -12.40
C PHE A 343 0.23 7.51 -11.80
N GLN A 344 0.12 7.60 -10.47
CA GLN A 344 -1.07 8.15 -9.81
C GLN A 344 -1.34 9.60 -10.23
N PHE A 345 -0.31 10.40 -10.54
CA PHE A 345 -0.50 11.75 -11.11
C PHE A 345 -1.32 11.68 -12.41
N PHE A 346 -0.94 10.82 -13.35
CA PHE A 346 -1.66 10.66 -14.63
C PHE A 346 -3.06 10.05 -14.44
N VAL A 347 -3.21 9.10 -13.51
CA VAL A 347 -4.53 8.56 -13.15
C VAL A 347 -5.44 9.66 -12.61
N ASN A 348 -4.96 10.47 -11.67
CA ASN A 348 -5.73 11.59 -11.13
C ASN A 348 -6.06 12.61 -12.21
N TYR A 349 -5.13 12.91 -13.11
CA TYR A 349 -5.32 13.85 -14.20
C TYR A 349 -6.39 13.39 -15.20
N SER A 350 -6.24 12.16 -15.72
CA SER A 350 -7.22 11.57 -16.66
C SER A 350 -8.61 11.37 -16.05
N SER A 351 -8.70 11.21 -14.72
CA SER A 351 -10.00 11.06 -14.03
C SER A 351 -10.83 12.34 -13.96
N ILE A 352 -10.27 13.50 -14.31
CA ILE A 352 -11.00 14.79 -14.29
C ILE A 352 -12.05 14.83 -15.40
N GLY A 353 -11.70 14.39 -16.60
CA GLY A 353 -12.59 14.49 -17.74
C GLY A 353 -11.96 14.16 -19.09
N ARG A 354 -12.80 14.32 -20.14
CA ARG A 354 -12.46 14.00 -21.53
C ARG A 354 -11.33 14.88 -22.09
N HIS A 355 -11.28 16.14 -21.68
CA HIS A 355 -10.26 17.08 -22.15
C HIS A 355 -8.85 16.67 -21.69
N GLU A 356 -8.73 16.26 -20.43
CA GLU A 356 -7.48 15.82 -19.82
C GLU A 356 -6.98 14.53 -20.49
N CYS A 357 -7.89 13.59 -20.82
CA CYS A 357 -7.58 12.44 -21.65
C CYS A 357 -7.09 12.83 -23.05
N GLU A 358 -7.78 13.74 -23.74
CA GLU A 358 -7.41 14.23 -25.07
C GLU A 358 -6.00 14.85 -25.08
N GLN A 359 -5.67 15.62 -24.05
CA GLN A 359 -4.35 16.22 -23.93
C GLN A 359 -3.24 15.19 -23.69
N LEU A 360 -3.47 14.20 -22.82
CA LEU A 360 -2.51 13.11 -22.61
C LEU A 360 -2.30 12.30 -23.89
N ILE A 361 -3.37 12.09 -24.68
CA ILE A 361 -3.29 11.45 -25.99
C ILE A 361 -2.45 12.30 -26.95
N ARG A 362 -2.68 13.62 -27.00
CA ARG A 362 -1.91 14.56 -27.83
C ARG A 362 -0.42 14.57 -27.48
N LEU A 363 -0.07 14.38 -26.20
CA LEU A 363 1.30 14.26 -25.72
C LEU A 363 1.91 12.86 -25.93
N ASN A 364 1.22 11.96 -26.63
CA ASN A 364 1.64 10.60 -26.95
C ASN A 364 1.92 9.72 -25.70
N VAL A 365 1.23 10.01 -24.58
CA VAL A 365 1.37 9.25 -23.33
C VAL A 365 0.98 7.77 -23.49
N PRO A 366 -0.09 7.39 -24.22
CA PRO A 366 -0.44 5.98 -24.40
C PRO A 366 0.71 5.17 -25.02
N THR A 367 1.28 5.66 -26.12
CA THR A 367 2.40 4.99 -26.78
C THR A 367 3.64 4.91 -25.89
N LEU A 368 3.96 5.98 -25.16
CA LEU A 368 5.09 6.00 -24.22
C LEU A 368 4.91 4.93 -23.13
N PHE A 369 3.71 4.81 -22.58
CA PHE A 369 3.42 3.91 -21.47
C PHE A 369 3.23 2.46 -21.90
N VAL A 370 2.71 2.18 -23.10
CA VAL A 370 2.70 0.81 -23.65
C VAL A 370 4.13 0.36 -23.98
N ASN A 371 5.01 1.25 -24.46
CA ASN A 371 6.43 0.91 -24.65
C ASN A 371 7.08 0.58 -23.30
N LEU A 372 6.88 1.42 -22.28
CA LEU A 372 7.38 1.17 -20.94
C LEU A 372 6.83 -0.15 -20.36
N ALA A 373 5.57 -0.47 -20.61
CA ALA A 373 4.98 -1.73 -20.22
C ALA A 373 5.61 -2.90 -20.97
N ASN A 374 5.92 -2.75 -22.27
CA ASN A 374 6.45 -3.80 -23.14
C ASN A 374 7.95 -4.06 -23.02
N ASP A 375 8.74 -3.14 -22.49
CA ASP A 375 10.21 -3.26 -22.41
C ASP A 375 10.64 -4.44 -21.52
N ASP A 376 10.80 -5.60 -22.14
CA ASP A 376 11.40 -6.80 -21.55
C ASP A 376 12.90 -6.84 -21.89
N ASN A 377 13.74 -6.36 -20.98
CA ASN A 377 15.12 -6.83 -20.76
C ASN A 377 16.10 -6.93 -21.95
N THR A 378 16.13 -6.01 -22.93
CA THR A 378 17.16 -6.05 -24.00
C THR A 378 17.87 -4.74 -24.33
N SER A 379 17.61 -3.63 -23.64
CA SER A 379 18.29 -2.35 -23.89
C SER A 379 18.56 -1.57 -22.61
N SER A 380 19.66 -1.87 -21.90
CA SER A 380 20.33 -1.07 -20.84
C SER A 380 19.49 -0.39 -19.72
N CYS A 381 18.17 -0.55 -19.71
CA CYS A 381 17.20 0.06 -18.81
C CYS A 381 16.34 -1.08 -18.24
N SER A 382 16.99 -1.98 -17.52
CA SER A 382 16.37 -3.11 -16.80
C SER A 382 15.77 -2.61 -15.49
N THR A 383 14.76 -1.73 -15.55
CA THR A 383 14.38 -0.95 -14.37
C THR A 383 12.99 -1.18 -13.82
N LEU A 384 11.97 -1.68 -14.52
CA LEU A 384 10.72 -2.03 -13.82
C LEU A 384 10.95 -3.31 -12.97
N PRO A 385 11.03 -3.22 -11.63
CA PRO A 385 11.13 -4.43 -10.84
C PRO A 385 9.80 -5.17 -10.98
N ARG A 386 9.86 -6.50 -11.11
CA ARG A 386 8.71 -7.43 -10.96
C ARG A 386 7.92 -7.24 -9.63
N TYR A 387 8.33 -6.31 -8.76
CA TYR A 387 7.90 -6.12 -7.38
C TYR A 387 7.50 -4.68 -7.03
N GLY A 388 7.42 -3.76 -8.01
CA GLY A 388 6.83 -2.42 -7.79
C GLY A 388 5.50 -2.37 -8.52
N GLU A 389 4.37 -2.33 -7.78
CA GLU A 389 3.01 -2.43 -8.31
C GLU A 389 2.79 -1.59 -9.60
N PRO A 390 2.78 -2.23 -10.79
CA PRO A 390 2.45 -1.54 -12.03
C PRO A 390 0.95 -1.29 -12.15
N ALA A 391 0.15 -1.62 -11.12
CA ALA A 391 -1.30 -1.45 -11.10
C ALA A 391 -1.73 -0.05 -11.57
N LYS A 392 -1.02 1.01 -11.15
CA LYS A 392 -1.33 2.38 -11.58
C LYS A 392 -0.98 2.67 -13.04
N LEU A 393 0.03 2.01 -13.61
CA LEU A 393 0.37 2.08 -15.03
C LEU A 393 -0.74 1.43 -15.88
N PHE A 394 -1.22 0.25 -15.50
CA PHE A 394 -2.31 -0.39 -16.24
C PHE A 394 -3.65 0.32 -16.08
N VAL A 395 -3.92 0.94 -14.92
CA VAL A 395 -5.09 1.83 -14.74
C VAL A 395 -5.07 2.98 -15.75
N ILE A 396 -3.96 3.73 -15.86
CA ILE A 396 -3.90 4.85 -16.82
C ILE A 396 -3.95 4.36 -18.27
N LEU A 397 -3.28 3.24 -18.58
CA LEU A 397 -3.34 2.65 -19.92
C LEU A 397 -4.77 2.22 -20.28
N SER A 398 -5.50 1.61 -19.36
CA SER A 398 -6.91 1.26 -19.54
C SER A 398 -7.76 2.49 -19.82
N THR A 399 -7.64 3.54 -19.00
CA THR A 399 -8.38 4.78 -19.18
C THR A 399 -8.12 5.40 -20.55
N LEU A 400 -6.86 5.50 -20.99
CA LEU A 400 -6.49 6.17 -22.23
C LEU A 400 -6.74 5.32 -23.49
N ILE A 401 -6.50 4.00 -23.46
CA ILE A 401 -6.70 3.15 -24.63
C ILE A 401 -8.18 3.07 -24.99
N ARG A 402 -9.06 3.00 -23.98
CA ARG A 402 -10.52 3.03 -24.14
C ARG A 402 -11.09 4.40 -24.53
N CYS A 403 -10.23 5.39 -24.83
CA CYS A 403 -10.63 6.64 -25.47
C CYS A 403 -10.44 6.62 -26.99
N PHE A 404 -9.80 5.60 -27.57
CA PHE A 404 -9.61 5.52 -29.02
C PHE A 404 -10.76 4.83 -29.73
N ASP A 405 -11.02 5.24 -30.97
CA ASP A 405 -11.85 4.47 -31.89
C ASP A 405 -11.07 3.24 -32.39
N VAL A 406 -11.65 2.07 -32.16
CA VAL A 406 -11.09 0.75 -32.53
C VAL A 406 -11.97 0.02 -33.54
N SER A 407 -12.99 0.68 -34.10
CA SER A 407 -13.96 0.07 -35.03
C SER A 407 -13.28 -0.57 -36.26
N THR A 408 -12.13 -0.05 -36.68
CA THR A 408 -11.30 -0.59 -37.77
C THR A 408 -10.68 -1.96 -37.47
N TYR A 409 -10.57 -2.33 -36.19
CA TYR A 409 -10.03 -3.61 -35.73
C TYR A 409 -11.13 -4.59 -35.31
N CYS A 410 -12.39 -4.15 -35.30
CA CYS A 410 -13.54 -4.98 -34.95
C CYS A 410 -14.20 -5.55 -36.21
N LYS A 411 -14.63 -6.82 -36.15
CA LYS A 411 -15.34 -7.54 -37.21
C LYS A 411 -16.51 -8.30 -36.61
N PRO A 412 -17.76 -8.09 -37.06
CA PRO A 412 -18.88 -8.91 -36.64
C PRO A 412 -18.69 -10.36 -37.10
N ARG A 413 -19.23 -11.31 -36.34
CA ARG A 413 -19.14 -12.73 -36.68
C ARG A 413 -19.78 -13.06 -38.03
N GLN A 414 -20.93 -12.45 -38.32
CA GLN A 414 -21.63 -12.61 -39.58
C GLN A 414 -21.33 -11.40 -40.48
N PRO A 415 -20.89 -11.60 -41.73
CA PRO A 415 -20.46 -10.52 -42.61
C PRO A 415 -21.57 -9.53 -42.97
N ASP A 416 -22.84 -9.95 -42.89
CA ASP A 416 -24.00 -9.14 -43.27
C ASP A 416 -24.64 -8.37 -42.10
N THR A 417 -24.02 -8.39 -40.91
CA THR A 417 -24.53 -7.69 -39.71
C THR A 417 -23.78 -6.40 -39.44
N GLU A 418 -24.50 -5.38 -38.96
CA GLU A 418 -23.87 -4.14 -38.48
C GLU A 418 -23.04 -4.39 -37.21
N LEU A 419 -21.94 -3.65 -37.10
CA LEU A 419 -21.04 -3.72 -35.94
C LEU A 419 -21.73 -3.14 -34.69
N LEU A 420 -21.75 -3.92 -33.60
CA LEU A 420 -22.29 -3.44 -32.33
C LEU A 420 -21.40 -2.36 -31.70
N PRO A 421 -21.97 -1.28 -31.13
CA PRO A 421 -21.18 -0.25 -30.45
C PRO A 421 -20.52 -0.82 -29.21
N ASN A 422 -19.22 -0.53 -29.03
CA ASN A 422 -18.46 -1.01 -27.89
C ASN A 422 -18.94 -0.32 -26.59
N PRO A 423 -19.44 -1.05 -25.58
CA PRO A 423 -19.97 -0.44 -24.35
C PRO A 423 -18.86 -0.06 -23.35
N TYR A 424 -17.60 -0.39 -23.63
CA TYR A 424 -16.50 -0.27 -22.68
C TYR A 424 -15.62 0.98 -22.87
N TYR A 425 -16.12 2.01 -23.58
CA TYR A 425 -15.44 3.30 -23.67
C TYR A 425 -15.27 3.96 -22.29
N THR A 426 -14.23 4.80 -22.14
CA THR A 426 -14.02 5.58 -20.91
C THR A 426 -15.05 6.69 -20.72
N HIS A 427 -15.59 7.24 -21.81
CA HIS A 427 -16.56 8.32 -21.77
C HIS A 427 -17.83 7.93 -22.54
N ASP A 428 -19.00 8.28 -21.99
CA ASP A 428 -20.32 7.96 -22.58
C ASP A 428 -20.51 8.56 -23.98
N ASN A 429 -19.81 9.65 -24.30
CA ASN A 429 -19.86 10.33 -25.59
C ASN A 429 -19.04 9.63 -26.70
N GLY A 430 -18.60 8.38 -26.48
CA GLY A 430 -17.83 7.58 -27.45
C GLY A 430 -16.35 7.98 -27.54
N PRO A 431 -15.63 7.54 -28.60
CA PRO A 431 -14.19 7.74 -28.72
C PRO A 431 -13.79 9.22 -28.90
N ILE A 432 -12.58 9.56 -28.50
CA ILE A 432 -11.96 10.89 -28.66
C ILE A 432 -11.35 11.04 -30.05
N CYS A 433 -10.56 10.06 -30.49
CA CYS A 433 -9.88 10.06 -31.79
C CYS A 433 -9.56 8.63 -32.24
N SER A 434 -9.16 8.45 -33.49
CA SER A 434 -8.71 7.15 -34.01
C SER A 434 -7.36 6.73 -33.40
N MET A 435 -7.18 5.43 -33.20
CA MET A 435 -5.92 4.90 -32.66
C MET A 435 -4.76 5.14 -33.64
N PRO A 436 -3.63 5.75 -33.18
CA PRO A 436 -2.44 5.87 -34.01
C PRO A 436 -1.90 4.49 -34.42
N GLN A 437 -1.48 4.34 -35.67
CA GLN A 437 -1.04 3.04 -36.21
C GLN A 437 0.13 2.42 -35.41
N GLN A 438 1.05 3.25 -34.90
CA GLN A 438 2.16 2.77 -34.05
C GLN A 438 1.64 2.10 -32.77
N LEU A 439 0.65 2.69 -32.11
CA LEU A 439 0.05 2.14 -30.90
C LEU A 439 -0.76 0.88 -31.23
N ALA A 440 -1.53 0.91 -32.33
CA ALA A 440 -2.29 -0.25 -32.78
C ALA A 440 -1.38 -1.44 -33.09
N ASP A 441 -0.22 -1.22 -33.72
CA ASP A 441 0.75 -2.28 -34.00
C ASP A 441 1.30 -2.91 -32.72
N MET A 442 1.46 -2.13 -31.65
CA MET A 442 1.93 -2.62 -30.35
C MET A 442 0.87 -3.42 -29.59
N ILE A 443 -0.42 -3.13 -29.80
CA ILE A 443 -1.55 -3.78 -29.11
C ILE A 443 -2.07 -4.99 -29.90
N TYR A 444 -2.26 -4.85 -31.22
CA TYR A 444 -2.96 -5.83 -32.05
C TYR A 444 -2.03 -6.76 -32.83
N LYS A 445 -0.78 -6.37 -33.12
CA LYS A 445 0.17 -7.24 -33.86
C LYS A 445 1.16 -7.97 -32.96
N ARG A 446 1.36 -7.52 -31.73
CA ARG A 446 2.27 -8.13 -30.74
C ARG A 446 1.47 -8.63 -29.55
N ASP A 447 1.79 -9.82 -29.08
CA ASP A 447 1.13 -10.48 -27.95
C ASP A 447 1.69 -10.05 -26.57
N ILE A 448 2.88 -9.44 -26.54
CA ILE A 448 3.59 -9.03 -25.31
C ILE A 448 2.70 -8.18 -24.39
N PHE A 449 2.03 -7.16 -24.94
CA PHE A 449 1.18 -6.28 -24.15
C PHE A 449 -0.05 -7.00 -23.60
N LEU A 450 -0.67 -7.85 -24.41
CA LEU A 450 -1.84 -8.64 -24.03
C LEU A 450 -1.49 -9.61 -22.88
N LYS A 451 -0.34 -10.29 -22.96
CA LYS A 451 0.14 -11.18 -21.88
C LYS A 451 0.28 -10.44 -20.56
N LYS A 452 0.90 -9.26 -20.58
CA LYS A 452 1.07 -8.41 -19.39
C LYS A 452 -0.26 -7.94 -18.79
N ILE A 453 -1.23 -7.58 -19.64
CA ILE A 453 -2.59 -7.23 -19.16
C ILE A 453 -3.27 -8.44 -18.53
N ILE A 454 -3.16 -9.63 -19.12
CA ILE A 454 -3.78 -10.86 -18.59
C ILE A 454 -3.22 -11.19 -17.19
N GLU A 455 -1.91 -11.08 -17.00
CA GLU A 455 -1.26 -11.27 -15.71
C GLU A 455 -1.76 -10.27 -14.65
N ASP A 456 -1.88 -8.98 -14.99
CA ASP A 456 -2.35 -7.92 -14.07
C ASP A 456 -3.86 -7.99 -13.78
N SER A 457 -4.65 -8.48 -14.75
CA SER A 457 -6.13 -8.52 -14.70
C SER A 457 -6.71 -9.36 -13.57
N GLY A 458 -5.94 -10.29 -12.99
CA GLY A 458 -6.35 -11.03 -11.80
C GLY A 458 -6.45 -10.14 -10.54
N SER A 459 -5.81 -8.97 -10.54
CA SER A 459 -5.72 -8.06 -9.39
C SER A 459 -6.33 -6.67 -9.63
N CYS A 460 -6.51 -6.26 -10.89
CA CYS A 460 -6.93 -4.91 -11.28
C CYS A 460 -8.19 -4.91 -12.15
N GLU A 461 -9.27 -4.28 -11.66
CA GLU A 461 -10.54 -4.18 -12.39
C GLU A 461 -10.42 -3.36 -13.69
N GLU A 462 -9.58 -2.32 -13.71
CA GLU A 462 -9.40 -1.51 -14.91
C GLU A 462 -8.72 -2.29 -16.04
N SER A 463 -7.82 -3.22 -15.72
CA SER A 463 -7.19 -4.12 -16.69
C SER A 463 -8.22 -5.10 -17.28
N LEU A 464 -9.18 -5.58 -16.47
CA LEU A 464 -10.32 -6.36 -16.96
C LEU A 464 -11.21 -5.55 -17.91
N ARG A 465 -11.48 -4.28 -17.60
CA ARG A 465 -12.25 -3.38 -18.49
C ARG A 465 -11.53 -3.12 -19.80
N LEU A 466 -10.20 -3.02 -19.79
CA LEU A 466 -9.39 -2.92 -21.00
C LEU A 466 -9.48 -4.18 -21.85
N LEU A 467 -9.38 -5.38 -21.24
CA LEU A 467 -9.57 -6.63 -21.97
C LEU A 467 -10.95 -6.70 -22.62
N ARG A 468 -12.02 -6.38 -21.88
CA ARG A 468 -13.39 -6.33 -22.44
C ARG A 468 -13.49 -5.40 -23.65
N PHE A 469 -12.87 -4.23 -23.54
CA PHE A 469 -12.83 -3.26 -24.62
C PHE A 469 -12.11 -3.79 -25.86
N LEU A 470 -10.95 -4.43 -25.70
CA LEU A 470 -10.15 -4.96 -26.81
C LEU A 470 -10.75 -6.21 -27.45
N LEU A 471 -11.51 -7.01 -26.69
CA LEU A 471 -12.12 -8.26 -27.14
C LEU A 471 -13.45 -8.06 -27.86
N TRP A 472 -14.13 -6.92 -27.62
CA TRP A 472 -15.44 -6.64 -28.20
C TRP A 472 -15.43 -6.69 -29.72
N GLU A 473 -16.24 -7.58 -30.30
CA GLU A 473 -16.34 -7.77 -31.74
C GLU A 473 -14.97 -8.02 -32.41
N ASN A 474 -14.02 -8.70 -31.74
CA ASN A 474 -12.68 -8.94 -32.28
C ASN A 474 -12.24 -10.41 -32.14
N SER A 475 -12.28 -11.18 -33.24
CA SER A 475 -11.90 -12.59 -33.25
C SER A 475 -10.41 -12.83 -33.03
N ASP A 476 -9.57 -11.99 -33.62
CA ASP A 476 -8.13 -12.20 -33.69
C ASP A 476 -7.52 -12.09 -32.28
N ILE A 477 -7.83 -11.00 -31.57
CA ILE A 477 -7.41 -10.79 -30.17
C ILE A 477 -8.07 -11.79 -29.24
N THR A 478 -9.36 -12.11 -29.45
CA THR A 478 -10.06 -13.15 -28.67
C THR A 478 -9.33 -14.49 -28.71
N SER A 479 -8.87 -14.90 -29.90
CA SER A 479 -8.14 -16.16 -30.03
C SER A 479 -6.82 -16.15 -29.26
N ILE A 480 -6.04 -15.07 -29.34
CA ILE A 480 -4.75 -14.92 -28.64
C ILE A 480 -4.97 -14.94 -27.12
N VAL A 481 -5.92 -14.15 -26.63
CA VAL A 481 -6.22 -14.03 -25.20
C VAL A 481 -6.73 -15.36 -24.63
N LEU A 482 -7.64 -16.05 -25.32
CA LEU A 482 -8.13 -17.36 -24.87
C LEU A 482 -7.03 -18.42 -24.87
N ASN A 483 -6.22 -18.50 -25.93
CA ASN A 483 -5.08 -19.42 -25.98
C ASN A 483 -4.11 -19.18 -24.81
N GLU A 484 -3.79 -17.91 -24.53
CA GLU A 484 -2.89 -17.54 -23.44
C GLU A 484 -3.49 -17.92 -22.08
N ILE A 485 -4.75 -17.55 -21.80
CA ILE A 485 -5.43 -17.88 -20.55
C ILE A 485 -5.47 -19.40 -20.34
N ILE A 486 -5.81 -20.19 -21.36
CA ILE A 486 -5.83 -21.66 -21.29
C ILE A 486 -4.42 -22.21 -21.03
N THR A 487 -3.40 -21.64 -21.67
CA THR A 487 -1.99 -22.02 -21.45
C THR A 487 -1.57 -21.74 -20.01
N LEU A 488 -1.86 -20.55 -19.49
CA LEU A 488 -1.58 -20.18 -18.10
C LEU A 488 -2.33 -21.10 -17.14
N LEU A 489 -3.61 -21.35 -17.38
CA LEU A 489 -4.41 -22.30 -16.58
C LEU A 489 -3.85 -23.72 -16.64
N ALA A 490 -3.25 -24.15 -17.75
CA ALA A 490 -2.59 -25.46 -17.85
C ALA A 490 -1.29 -25.49 -17.01
N MET A 491 -0.48 -24.42 -17.06
CA MET A 491 0.84 -24.33 -16.44
C MET A 491 0.83 -24.02 -14.93
N TYR A 492 -0.07 -23.16 -14.45
CA TYR A 492 -0.05 -22.73 -13.04
C TYR A 492 -0.57 -23.78 -12.05
N HIS A 493 0.06 -23.80 -10.87
CA HIS A 493 -0.42 -24.50 -9.68
C HIS A 493 -1.58 -23.73 -9.02
N THR A 494 -2.34 -24.40 -8.14
CA THR A 494 -3.71 -24.06 -7.70
C THR A 494 -3.97 -22.64 -7.14
N TYR A 495 -2.94 -21.86 -6.80
CA TYR A 495 -3.09 -20.54 -6.16
C TYR A 495 -3.39 -19.42 -7.16
N ASP A 496 -2.60 -19.31 -8.23
CA ASP A 496 -2.81 -18.32 -9.30
C ASP A 496 -3.93 -18.75 -10.26
N PHE A 497 -4.33 -20.01 -10.17
CA PHE A 497 -5.39 -20.63 -10.98
C PHE A 497 -6.74 -19.88 -10.87
N ARG A 498 -7.07 -19.37 -9.69
CA ARG A 498 -8.36 -18.68 -9.46
C ARG A 498 -8.46 -17.34 -10.20
N GLY A 499 -7.45 -16.49 -10.08
CA GLY A 499 -7.47 -15.17 -10.74
C GLY A 499 -7.63 -15.30 -12.25
N HIS A 500 -7.00 -16.30 -12.86
CA HIS A 500 -7.13 -16.56 -14.29
C HIS A 500 -8.49 -17.17 -14.68
N LEU A 501 -9.13 -17.95 -13.81
CA LEU A 501 -10.52 -18.42 -14.03
C LEU A 501 -11.53 -17.27 -13.94
N ASP A 502 -11.31 -16.30 -13.06
CA ASP A 502 -12.16 -15.10 -12.97
C ASP A 502 -12.04 -14.25 -14.24
N VAL A 503 -10.81 -14.08 -14.78
CA VAL A 503 -10.56 -13.46 -16.09
C VAL A 503 -11.24 -14.27 -17.21
N LEU A 504 -11.12 -15.60 -17.22
CA LEU A 504 -11.77 -16.46 -18.21
C LEU A 504 -13.29 -16.31 -18.20
N TYR A 505 -13.90 -16.39 -17.01
CA TYR A 505 -15.35 -16.20 -16.84
C TYR A 505 -15.80 -14.84 -17.39
N MET A 506 -15.03 -13.79 -17.09
CA MET A 506 -15.28 -12.46 -17.64
C MET A 506 -15.28 -12.49 -19.18
N VAL A 507 -14.25 -13.07 -19.81
CA VAL A 507 -14.14 -13.16 -21.27
C VAL A 507 -15.31 -13.93 -21.88
N LEU A 508 -15.78 -15.00 -21.24
CA LEU A 508 -16.91 -15.80 -21.73
C LEU A 508 -18.27 -15.08 -21.63
N THR A 509 -18.40 -14.13 -20.70
CA THR A 509 -19.65 -13.39 -20.47
C THR A 509 -19.80 -12.12 -21.30
N ILE A 510 -18.81 -11.74 -22.12
CA ILE A 510 -18.95 -10.58 -23.02
C ILE A 510 -20.08 -10.85 -24.03
N GLU A 511 -21.08 -9.97 -24.07
CA GLU A 511 -22.33 -10.12 -24.84
C GLU A 511 -22.24 -9.51 -26.25
N ASP A 512 -21.31 -9.99 -27.07
CA ASP A 512 -21.17 -9.60 -28.48
C ASP A 512 -21.54 -10.76 -29.44
N SER A 513 -21.34 -10.56 -30.75
CA SER A 513 -21.62 -11.57 -31.78
C SER A 513 -20.74 -12.84 -31.69
N TRP A 514 -19.59 -12.77 -31.01
CA TRP A 514 -18.60 -13.84 -30.85
C TRP A 514 -18.77 -14.66 -29.56
N GLN A 515 -19.68 -14.26 -28.67
CA GLN A 515 -19.88 -14.92 -27.37
C GLN A 515 -20.07 -16.44 -27.47
N GLU A 516 -20.90 -16.90 -28.40
CA GLU A 516 -21.14 -18.34 -28.58
C GLU A 516 -19.88 -19.09 -29.02
N VAL A 517 -19.05 -18.47 -29.87
CA VAL A 517 -17.80 -19.07 -30.34
C VAL A 517 -16.78 -19.15 -29.20
N ARG A 518 -16.70 -18.11 -28.35
CA ARG A 518 -15.86 -18.11 -27.13
C ARG A 518 -16.25 -19.25 -26.18
N LEU A 519 -17.56 -19.48 -26.01
CA LEU A 519 -18.10 -20.57 -25.21
C LEU A 519 -17.73 -21.93 -25.80
N LEU A 520 -17.94 -22.15 -27.10
CA LEU A 520 -17.62 -23.41 -27.76
C LEU A 520 -16.12 -23.71 -27.76
N TYR A 521 -15.27 -22.70 -27.96
CA TYR A 521 -13.82 -22.83 -27.86
C TYR A 521 -13.41 -23.32 -26.47
N THR A 522 -13.94 -22.69 -25.42
CA THR A 522 -13.51 -22.98 -24.05
C THR A 522 -14.13 -24.25 -23.49
N ILE A 523 -15.40 -24.53 -23.80
CA ILE A 523 -16.13 -25.68 -23.28
C ILE A 523 -15.83 -26.94 -24.09
N LYS A 524 -15.85 -26.85 -25.42
CA LYS A 524 -15.75 -28.00 -26.33
C LYS A 524 -14.38 -28.17 -26.99
N GLY A 525 -13.52 -27.13 -26.93
CA GLY A 525 -12.20 -27.16 -27.58
C GLY A 525 -12.26 -26.92 -29.08
N ILE A 526 -13.37 -26.36 -29.59
CA ILE A 526 -13.52 -26.06 -31.03
C ILE A 526 -12.66 -24.82 -31.36
N PRO A 527 -11.66 -24.93 -32.25
CA PRO A 527 -10.85 -23.77 -32.64
C PRO A 527 -11.73 -22.63 -33.18
N MET A 528 -11.40 -21.39 -32.82
CA MET A 528 -12.06 -20.21 -33.40
C MET A 528 -11.82 -20.19 -34.93
N PRO A 529 -12.83 -19.83 -35.74
CA PRO A 529 -12.67 -19.76 -37.19
C PRO A 529 -11.62 -18.69 -37.54
N ASN A 530 -10.57 -19.10 -38.26
CA ASN A 530 -9.47 -18.24 -38.62
C ASN A 530 -9.91 -17.31 -39.77
N VAL A 531 -10.09 -16.02 -39.51
CA VAL A 531 -10.58 -15.06 -40.52
C VAL A 531 -9.61 -14.91 -41.71
N ASN A 532 -8.35 -15.37 -41.57
CA ASN A 532 -7.29 -15.19 -42.57
C ASN A 532 -6.89 -16.46 -43.34
N ASN A 533 -7.61 -17.59 -43.24
CA ASN A 533 -7.27 -18.83 -43.97
C ASN A 533 -5.81 -19.30 -43.83
N LEU A 534 -5.10 -18.96 -42.74
CA LEU A 534 -3.89 -19.69 -42.38
C LEU A 534 -4.29 -21.00 -41.71
N PRO A 535 -3.60 -22.13 -41.99
CA PRO A 535 -3.86 -23.38 -41.30
C PRO A 535 -3.82 -23.17 -39.79
N ALA A 536 -4.69 -23.88 -39.06
CA ALA A 536 -4.81 -23.83 -37.60
C ALA A 536 -3.59 -24.46 -36.90
N THR A 537 -2.39 -24.04 -37.29
CA THR A 537 -1.10 -24.46 -36.79
C THR A 537 -0.38 -23.20 -36.31
N THR A 538 -0.70 -22.74 -35.10
CA THR A 538 0.22 -21.90 -34.35
C THR A 538 1.39 -22.79 -33.94
N THR A 539 2.47 -22.74 -34.71
CA THR A 539 3.75 -23.33 -34.32
C THR A 539 4.23 -22.58 -33.09
N THR A 540 3.95 -23.10 -31.89
CA THR A 540 4.71 -22.73 -30.71
C THR A 540 6.17 -23.14 -30.93
N ASN A 541 7.13 -22.38 -30.41
CA ASN A 541 8.57 -22.71 -30.46
C ASN A 541 8.96 -24.06 -29.80
N CYS A 542 7.97 -24.83 -29.34
CA CYS A 542 8.07 -26.23 -28.96
C CYS A 542 7.19 -27.01 -29.95
N GLY A 543 7.80 -27.77 -30.86
CA GLY A 543 7.14 -28.44 -32.00
C GLY A 543 6.18 -29.59 -31.66
N TYR A 544 5.12 -29.30 -30.90
CA TYR A 544 3.97 -30.18 -30.71
C TYR A 544 2.71 -29.51 -31.25
N GLU A 545 2.02 -30.19 -32.18
CA GLU A 545 0.66 -29.85 -32.59
C GLU A 545 -0.26 -29.95 -31.36
N SER A 546 -0.65 -28.82 -30.80
CA SER A 546 -1.55 -28.77 -29.63
C SER A 546 -2.95 -28.39 -30.09
N THR A 547 -3.88 -29.34 -30.01
CA THR A 547 -5.31 -29.02 -30.08
C THR A 547 -5.68 -28.12 -28.89
N PRO A 548 -6.58 -27.14 -29.07
CA PRO A 548 -7.01 -26.27 -27.97
C PRO A 548 -7.57 -27.11 -26.82
N GLN A 549 -6.98 -26.96 -25.63
CA GLN A 549 -7.41 -27.73 -24.47
C GLN A 549 -8.68 -27.12 -23.88
N SER A 550 -9.80 -27.83 -23.90
CA SER A 550 -11.05 -27.34 -23.30
C SER A 550 -11.01 -27.39 -21.77
N LEU A 551 -11.91 -26.66 -21.12
CA LEU A 551 -12.08 -26.70 -19.66
C LEU A 551 -12.49 -28.10 -19.18
N PHE A 552 -13.24 -28.86 -20.00
CA PHE A 552 -13.55 -30.27 -19.72
C PHE A 552 -12.32 -31.19 -19.87
N ASP A 553 -11.41 -30.91 -20.80
CA ASP A 553 -10.16 -31.66 -20.93
C ASP A 553 -9.22 -31.35 -19.76
N MET A 554 -9.17 -30.10 -19.32
CA MET A 554 -8.47 -29.69 -18.10
C MET A 554 -9.03 -30.40 -16.86
N PHE A 555 -10.35 -30.45 -16.70
CA PHE A 555 -11.00 -31.23 -15.66
C PHE A 555 -10.58 -32.71 -15.75
N SER A 556 -10.68 -33.31 -16.93
CA SER A 556 -10.40 -34.74 -17.15
C SER A 556 -8.94 -35.11 -16.85
N LYS A 557 -7.98 -34.22 -17.15
CA LYS A 557 -6.55 -34.40 -16.81
C LYS A 557 -6.26 -34.17 -15.32
N SER A 558 -7.00 -33.28 -14.66
CA SER A 558 -6.75 -32.89 -13.26
C SER A 558 -7.51 -33.72 -12.22
N LYS A 559 -8.55 -34.46 -12.60
CA LYS A 559 -9.42 -35.21 -11.67
C LYS A 559 -8.69 -36.25 -10.80
N SER A 560 -7.58 -36.81 -11.26
CA SER A 560 -6.76 -37.77 -10.50
C SER A 560 -5.58 -37.13 -9.76
N THR A 561 -4.94 -36.13 -10.38
CA THR A 561 -3.64 -35.58 -9.95
C THR A 561 -3.74 -34.24 -9.22
N TYR A 562 -4.82 -33.47 -9.40
CA TYR A 562 -5.02 -32.18 -8.76
C TYR A 562 -6.51 -31.92 -8.53
N GLN A 563 -7.11 -32.57 -7.53
CA GLN A 563 -8.56 -32.55 -7.32
C GLN A 563 -9.13 -31.13 -7.13
N LYS A 564 -8.38 -30.22 -6.51
CA LYS A 564 -8.81 -28.81 -6.37
C LYS A 564 -8.86 -28.05 -7.69
N LYS A 565 -7.94 -28.34 -8.61
CA LYS A 565 -7.95 -27.77 -9.96
C LYS A 565 -9.21 -28.21 -10.70
N ALA A 566 -9.56 -29.51 -10.60
CA ALA A 566 -10.80 -30.06 -11.13
C ALA A 566 -12.05 -29.44 -10.47
N TYR A 567 -12.06 -29.26 -9.15
CA TYR A 567 -13.12 -28.58 -8.40
C TYR A 567 -13.33 -27.14 -8.89
N HIS A 568 -12.25 -26.38 -9.08
CA HIS A 568 -12.34 -25.01 -9.58
C HIS A 568 -12.86 -24.94 -11.03
N CYS A 569 -12.47 -25.88 -11.91
CA CYS A 569 -13.08 -25.99 -13.24
C CYS A 569 -14.60 -26.20 -13.16
N ILE A 570 -15.06 -27.13 -12.32
CA ILE A 570 -16.50 -27.38 -12.12
C ILE A 570 -17.18 -26.14 -11.56
N LYS A 571 -16.57 -25.47 -10.57
CA LYS A 571 -17.11 -24.24 -9.98
C LYS A 571 -17.31 -23.15 -11.03
N THR A 572 -16.34 -22.94 -11.91
CA THR A 572 -16.45 -21.98 -13.02
C THR A 572 -17.53 -22.40 -14.02
N LEU A 573 -17.67 -23.68 -14.34
CA LEU A 573 -18.74 -24.19 -15.21
C LEU A 573 -20.13 -24.01 -14.59
N VAL A 574 -20.33 -24.32 -13.30
CA VAL A 574 -21.60 -24.05 -12.59
C VAL A 574 -21.93 -22.57 -12.67
N GLN A 575 -20.96 -21.70 -12.38
CA GLN A 575 -21.15 -20.26 -12.44
C GLN A 575 -21.52 -19.79 -13.86
N LEU A 576 -20.85 -20.33 -14.89
CA LEU A 576 -21.12 -20.02 -16.29
C LEU A 576 -22.51 -20.45 -16.72
N PHE A 577 -22.90 -21.70 -16.46
CA PHE A 577 -24.22 -22.21 -16.84
C PHE A 577 -25.36 -21.57 -16.05
N SER A 578 -25.13 -21.16 -14.81
CA SER A 578 -26.14 -20.46 -14.01
C SER A 578 -26.39 -19.03 -14.49
N ASN A 579 -25.34 -18.33 -14.93
CA ASN A 579 -25.39 -16.88 -15.16
C ASN A 579 -25.40 -16.48 -16.65
N CYS A 580 -25.03 -17.38 -17.57
CA CYS A 580 -24.99 -17.09 -19.00
C CYS A 580 -26.06 -17.91 -19.75
N GLN A 581 -27.07 -17.23 -20.29
CA GLN A 581 -28.19 -17.86 -21.01
C GLN A 581 -27.71 -18.68 -22.23
N LYS A 582 -26.74 -18.18 -23.00
CA LYS A 582 -26.17 -18.91 -24.14
C LYS A 582 -25.43 -20.17 -23.70
N ALA A 583 -24.67 -20.10 -22.61
CA ALA A 583 -23.98 -21.28 -22.06
C ALA A 583 -24.97 -22.34 -21.58
N HIS A 584 -26.03 -21.92 -20.89
CA HIS A 584 -27.11 -22.82 -20.46
C HIS A 584 -27.84 -23.46 -21.65
N HIS A 585 -28.08 -22.69 -22.71
CA HIS A 585 -28.65 -23.22 -23.94
C HIS A 585 -27.74 -24.27 -24.58
N ILE A 586 -26.43 -24.01 -24.68
CA ILE A 586 -25.44 -24.98 -25.18
C ILE A 586 -25.45 -26.28 -24.35
N LEU A 587 -25.50 -26.17 -23.01
CA LEU A 587 -25.62 -27.34 -22.13
C LEU A 587 -26.92 -28.12 -22.40
N LYS A 588 -28.02 -27.45 -22.74
CA LYS A 588 -29.30 -28.10 -23.04
C LYS A 588 -29.40 -28.69 -24.44
N THR A 589 -28.65 -28.21 -25.42
CA THR A 589 -28.77 -28.65 -26.82
C THR A 589 -27.68 -29.63 -27.25
N ASP A 590 -26.45 -29.49 -26.76
CA ASP A 590 -25.31 -30.31 -27.21
C ASP A 590 -25.16 -31.58 -26.35
N THR A 591 -25.34 -32.75 -26.95
CA THR A 591 -25.31 -34.05 -26.26
C THR A 591 -23.93 -34.43 -25.71
N ASP A 592 -22.83 -34.06 -26.39
CA ASP A 592 -21.46 -34.35 -25.91
C ASP A 592 -21.17 -33.52 -24.65
N ILE A 593 -21.54 -32.24 -24.65
CA ILE A 593 -21.38 -31.36 -23.49
C ILE A 593 -22.20 -31.86 -22.30
N LYS A 594 -23.43 -32.34 -22.52
CA LYS A 594 -24.25 -32.97 -21.47
C LYS A 594 -23.58 -34.19 -20.86
N GLN A 595 -23.02 -35.07 -21.69
CA GLN A 595 -22.37 -36.28 -21.21
C GLN A 595 -21.13 -35.94 -20.36
N ARG A 596 -20.30 -35.00 -20.82
CA ARG A 596 -19.12 -34.53 -20.08
C ARG A 596 -19.50 -33.81 -18.78
N TRP A 597 -20.57 -33.01 -18.79
CA TRP A 597 -21.13 -32.39 -17.60
C TRP A 597 -21.57 -33.42 -16.56
N SER A 598 -22.33 -34.41 -16.98
CA SER A 598 -22.83 -35.49 -16.10
C SER A 598 -21.68 -36.26 -15.44
N GLN A 599 -20.61 -36.56 -16.20
CA GLN A 599 -19.39 -37.16 -15.65
C GLN A 599 -18.70 -36.27 -14.61
N ALA A 600 -18.66 -34.95 -14.82
CA ALA A 600 -18.06 -34.02 -13.89
C ALA A 600 -18.87 -33.88 -12.59
N VAL A 601 -20.20 -33.83 -12.67
CA VAL A 601 -21.10 -33.79 -11.51
C VAL A 601 -21.01 -35.09 -10.70
N ARG A 602 -21.05 -36.26 -11.38
CA ARG A 602 -20.87 -37.56 -10.73
C ARG A 602 -19.53 -37.65 -9.99
N TRP A 603 -18.45 -37.19 -10.63
CA TRP A 603 -17.14 -37.16 -9.97
C TRP A 603 -17.13 -36.27 -8.73
N LEU A 604 -17.74 -35.08 -8.77
CA LEU A 604 -17.83 -34.18 -7.61
C LEU A 604 -18.62 -34.82 -6.46
N HIS A 605 -19.74 -35.47 -6.79
CA HIS A 605 -20.54 -36.24 -5.84
C HIS A 605 -19.70 -37.35 -5.18
N GLU A 606 -19.03 -38.20 -5.97
CA GLU A 606 -18.15 -39.25 -5.47
C GLU A 606 -17.02 -38.72 -4.56
N GLN A 607 -16.37 -37.60 -4.91
CA GLN A 607 -15.31 -37.04 -4.06
C GLN A 607 -15.83 -36.50 -2.74
N LEU A 608 -17.04 -35.92 -2.71
CA LEU A 608 -17.65 -35.42 -1.49
C LEU A 608 -18.18 -36.55 -0.58
N GLU A 609 -18.55 -37.70 -1.17
CA GLU A 609 -19.03 -38.88 -0.45
C GLU A 609 -17.92 -39.86 -0.01
N ARG A 610 -16.80 -39.92 -0.73
CA ARG A 610 -15.63 -40.79 -0.44
C ARG A 610 -15.14 -40.67 1.00
N SER A 611 -15.47 -41.64 1.85
CA SER A 611 -15.00 -41.69 3.24
C SER A 611 -13.49 -41.93 3.25
N TYR A 612 -12.71 -40.99 3.81
CA TYR A 612 -11.25 -41.12 3.99
C TYR A 612 -10.85 -42.13 5.07
N ASN A 613 -11.68 -43.15 5.33
CA ASN A 613 -11.40 -44.17 6.34
C ASN A 613 -10.44 -45.27 5.86
N ASN A 614 -9.98 -45.26 4.60
CA ASN A 614 -9.07 -46.27 4.03
C ASN A 614 -7.95 -45.63 3.17
N ILE A 615 -7.04 -44.86 3.77
CA ILE A 615 -5.73 -44.57 3.14
C ILE A 615 -4.64 -45.33 3.91
N PRO A 616 -3.79 -46.14 3.25
CA PRO A 616 -2.62 -46.73 3.89
C PRO A 616 -1.60 -45.64 4.27
N SER A 617 -1.15 -45.69 5.52
CA SER A 617 -0.50 -44.66 6.36
C SER A 617 0.83 -44.03 5.90
N ASN A 618 1.05 -43.74 4.61
CA ASN A 618 2.34 -43.19 4.15
C ASN A 618 2.37 -41.67 3.87
N TYR A 619 1.30 -40.91 4.17
CA TYR A 619 1.35 -39.45 4.19
C TYR A 619 0.79 -38.91 5.51
N PRO A 620 1.49 -37.99 6.21
CA PRO A 620 1.02 -37.46 7.48
C PRO A 620 -0.19 -36.56 7.24
N TYR A 621 -1.39 -37.11 7.41
CA TYR A 621 -2.63 -36.37 7.50
C TYR A 621 -2.76 -35.83 8.92
N TYR A 622 -2.54 -34.53 9.13
CA TYR A 622 -2.94 -33.86 10.36
C TYR A 622 -4.42 -33.48 10.25
N PRO A 623 -5.33 -34.06 11.04
CA PRO A 623 -6.70 -33.59 11.11
C PRO A 623 -6.66 -32.20 11.78
N SER A 624 -7.01 -31.15 11.03
CA SER A 624 -7.12 -29.81 11.60
C SER A 624 -8.27 -29.80 12.61
N GLN A 625 -7.96 -29.68 13.91
CA GLN A 625 -8.95 -29.38 14.95
C GLN A 625 -9.31 -27.88 14.93
N GLY A 626 -9.79 -27.41 13.78
CA GLY A 626 -10.27 -26.05 13.55
C GLY A 626 -11.42 -26.04 12.53
N PRO A 627 -12.15 -24.92 12.37
CA PRO A 627 -13.20 -24.83 11.36
C PRO A 627 -12.61 -25.12 9.98
N VAL A 628 -13.22 -26.08 9.27
CA VAL A 628 -12.78 -26.49 7.93
C VAL A 628 -12.74 -25.27 7.03
N THR A 629 -11.56 -24.92 6.53
CA THR A 629 -11.34 -23.79 5.63
C THR A 629 -12.12 -24.01 4.32
N SER A 630 -12.47 -22.94 3.59
CA SER A 630 -13.09 -23.12 2.27
C SER A 630 -12.11 -23.82 1.32
N ASN A 631 -12.61 -24.65 0.39
CA ASN A 631 -11.81 -25.17 -0.73
C ASN A 631 -11.13 -24.06 -1.54
N ASP A 632 -11.63 -22.82 -1.44
CA ASP A 632 -11.04 -21.64 -2.07
C ASP A 632 -9.75 -21.14 -1.37
N MET A 633 -9.50 -21.55 -0.12
CA MET A 633 -8.41 -21.04 0.73
C MET A 633 -7.52 -22.15 1.30
N SER A 634 -7.93 -23.41 1.17
CA SER A 634 -7.21 -24.52 1.77
C SER A 634 -6.06 -25.02 0.89
N GLN A 635 -4.98 -25.48 1.51
CA GLN A 635 -3.76 -25.94 0.81
C GLN A 635 -3.66 -27.46 0.65
N GLY A 636 -4.63 -28.22 1.17
CA GLY A 636 -4.67 -29.66 1.02
C GLY A 636 -4.77 -30.10 -0.44
N TYR A 637 -4.29 -31.31 -0.75
CA TYR A 637 -4.43 -31.92 -2.07
C TYR A 637 -5.89 -32.30 -2.40
N PHE A 638 -6.61 -32.76 -1.37
CA PHE A 638 -7.97 -33.28 -1.47
C PHE A 638 -9.02 -32.19 -1.30
N ILE A 639 -10.22 -32.44 -1.84
CA ILE A 639 -11.39 -31.57 -1.66
C ILE A 639 -11.88 -31.69 -0.21
N GLU A 640 -12.01 -30.55 0.46
CA GLU A 640 -12.56 -30.44 1.80
C GLU A 640 -14.09 -30.49 1.74
N ARG A 641 -14.73 -31.21 2.67
CA ARG A 641 -16.19 -31.35 2.73
C ARG A 641 -16.83 -30.13 3.40
N THR A 642 -16.79 -28.99 2.72
CA THR A 642 -17.36 -27.73 3.21
C THR A 642 -18.82 -27.60 2.81
N GLN A 643 -19.58 -26.80 3.56
CA GLN A 643 -20.94 -26.44 3.17
C GLN A 643 -20.98 -25.77 1.79
N SER A 644 -19.96 -24.98 1.45
CA SER A 644 -19.83 -24.35 0.12
C SER A 644 -19.67 -25.35 -1.02
N ALA A 645 -18.95 -26.46 -0.82
CA ALA A 645 -18.81 -27.51 -1.82
C ALA A 645 -20.11 -28.31 -2.00
N ARG A 646 -20.86 -28.53 -0.91
CA ARG A 646 -22.21 -29.12 -0.98
C ARG A 646 -23.19 -28.24 -1.73
N SER A 647 -23.26 -26.95 -1.39
CA SER A 647 -24.10 -26.01 -2.13
C SER A 647 -23.70 -25.84 -3.60
N LEU A 648 -22.41 -26.05 -3.94
CA LEU A 648 -21.97 -26.11 -5.33
C LEU A 648 -22.52 -27.35 -6.04
N LEU A 649 -22.47 -28.51 -5.39
CA LEU A 649 -23.02 -29.76 -5.92
C LEU A 649 -24.55 -29.64 -6.12
N ASP A 650 -25.27 -29.10 -5.14
CA ASP A 650 -26.73 -28.91 -5.23
C ASP A 650 -27.09 -28.07 -6.47
N LYS A 651 -26.36 -26.97 -6.70
CA LYS A 651 -26.52 -26.13 -7.90
C LYS A 651 -26.13 -26.86 -9.19
N ALA A 652 -25.09 -27.69 -9.16
CA ALA A 652 -24.66 -28.45 -10.33
C ALA A 652 -25.71 -29.48 -10.75
N VAL A 653 -26.38 -30.12 -9.77
CA VAL A 653 -27.50 -31.04 -9.99
C VAL A 653 -28.76 -30.30 -10.45
N GLU A 654 -29.06 -29.12 -9.90
CA GLU A 654 -30.21 -28.30 -10.33
C GLU A 654 -30.12 -27.90 -11.82
N LEU A 655 -28.90 -27.62 -12.31
CA LEU A 655 -28.67 -27.31 -13.72
C LEU A 655 -28.99 -28.49 -14.66
N TYR A 656 -29.02 -29.72 -14.14
CA TYR A 656 -29.36 -30.93 -14.90
C TYR A 656 -30.02 -32.04 -14.04
N PRO A 657 -31.35 -31.98 -13.81
CA PRO A 657 -32.08 -32.92 -12.93
C PRO A 657 -32.32 -34.33 -13.54
N GLU A 658 -32.10 -34.51 -14.85
CA GLU A 658 -32.45 -35.77 -15.55
C GLU A 658 -31.56 -36.98 -15.17
N MET A 659 -30.56 -36.80 -14.30
CA MET A 659 -29.66 -37.89 -13.87
C MET A 659 -30.34 -38.99 -13.03
N GLU A 660 -31.55 -38.78 -12.51
CA GLU A 660 -32.22 -39.79 -11.66
C GLU A 660 -32.86 -40.96 -12.42
N ASN A 661 -32.98 -40.90 -13.77
CA ASN A 661 -33.78 -41.87 -14.52
C ASN A 661 -32.99 -42.92 -15.35
N GLU A 662 -31.66 -42.86 -15.39
CA GLU A 662 -30.86 -43.81 -16.21
C GLU A 662 -30.20 -44.96 -15.42
N ASP A 663 -30.27 -44.98 -14.08
CA ASP A 663 -29.61 -46.02 -13.24
C ASP A 663 -30.53 -47.19 -12.81
N VAL A 664 -31.60 -47.48 -13.55
CA VAL A 664 -32.39 -48.73 -13.39
C VAL A 664 -32.45 -49.49 -14.71
N GLY A 665 -31.33 -50.08 -15.12
CA GLY A 665 -31.33 -50.93 -16.29
C GLY A 665 -29.94 -51.40 -16.67
N SER A 666 -29.38 -52.33 -15.90
CA SER A 666 -28.46 -53.41 -16.34
C SER A 666 -27.73 -53.94 -15.11
N ASN A 667 -28.23 -55.03 -14.52
CA ASN A 667 -27.46 -56.05 -13.81
C ASN A 667 -28.42 -57.10 -13.24
N SER A 668 -28.81 -58.07 -14.08
CA SER A 668 -29.26 -59.39 -13.61
C SER A 668 -29.26 -60.36 -14.79
N ASP A 669 -28.07 -60.77 -15.23
CA ASP A 669 -27.90 -62.07 -15.89
C ASP A 669 -26.82 -62.80 -15.10
N ASP A 670 -27.24 -63.94 -14.55
CA ASP A 670 -26.49 -65.08 -13.99
C ASP A 670 -27.02 -65.45 -12.61
N LEU A 671 -27.93 -66.45 -12.58
CA LEU A 671 -27.86 -67.65 -11.75
C LEU A 671 -29.10 -68.54 -12.03
N GLU A 672 -28.84 -69.59 -12.82
CA GLU A 672 -29.31 -70.99 -12.75
C GLU A 672 -30.78 -71.32 -12.40
N ASP A 673 -31.41 -72.04 -13.35
CA ASP A 673 -32.65 -72.82 -13.22
C ASP A 673 -32.52 -73.96 -12.21
N ASP A 674 -33.56 -74.19 -11.39
CA ASP A 674 -34.14 -75.54 -11.15
C ASP A 674 -35.50 -75.48 -10.40
N GLU A 675 -36.52 -75.98 -11.12
CA GLU A 675 -37.88 -76.51 -10.83
C GLU A 675 -38.85 -75.98 -9.72
N PRO A 676 -40.18 -75.99 -9.99
CA PRO A 676 -41.25 -75.67 -9.03
C PRO A 676 -41.98 -76.91 -8.47
N MET A 677 -42.63 -76.80 -7.30
CA MET A 677 -43.98 -77.37 -7.04
C MET A 677 -44.56 -77.06 -5.65
N GLU A 678 -45.86 -76.71 -5.69
CA GLU A 678 -46.97 -76.99 -4.76
C GLU A 678 -47.13 -76.35 -3.36
N ASN A 679 -48.16 -75.49 -3.30
CA ASN A 679 -49.36 -75.52 -2.42
C ASN A 679 -49.22 -75.90 -0.92
N ILE A 680 -49.78 -75.04 -0.05
CA ILE A 680 -50.96 -75.30 0.82
C ILE A 680 -51.06 -74.16 1.87
N SER A 681 -52.17 -73.42 1.83
CA SER A 681 -52.70 -72.56 2.93
C SER A 681 -53.43 -73.45 3.98
N PRO A 682 -54.14 -72.99 5.05
CA PRO A 682 -54.48 -71.62 5.45
C PRO A 682 -54.62 -71.35 6.98
N ASN A 683 -54.95 -70.08 7.29
CA ASN A 683 -56.10 -69.63 8.11
C ASN A 683 -56.08 -69.39 9.65
N VAL A 684 -56.76 -68.27 9.96
CA VAL A 684 -57.59 -67.89 11.15
C VAL A 684 -56.90 -67.03 12.24
N VAL A 685 -57.01 -65.68 12.20
CA VAL A 685 -58.11 -64.74 12.62
C VAL A 685 -58.20 -64.63 14.17
N ILE A 686 -58.21 -63.45 14.82
CA ILE A 686 -59.42 -62.68 15.22
C ILE A 686 -59.05 -61.50 16.17
N LYS A 687 -59.43 -60.27 15.75
CA LYS A 687 -60.00 -59.10 16.50
C LYS A 687 -59.13 -58.29 17.49
N ASN A 688 -59.29 -56.98 17.70
CA ASN A 688 -60.27 -55.93 17.30
C ASN A 688 -59.62 -54.54 17.61
N VAL A 689 -59.72 -53.48 16.77
CA VAL A 689 -60.74 -52.37 16.73
C VAL A 689 -60.72 -51.50 18.02
N ALA A 690 -60.66 -50.15 18.09
CA ALA A 690 -61.00 -48.95 17.28
C ALA A 690 -60.14 -47.74 17.79
N GLY A 691 -60.09 -46.51 17.27
CA GLY A 691 -60.72 -45.78 16.16
C GLY A 691 -60.52 -44.25 16.30
N ASN A 692 -60.45 -43.56 15.15
CA ASN A 692 -60.87 -42.17 14.80
C ASN A 692 -60.21 -40.87 15.35
N VAL A 693 -59.33 -40.26 14.51
CA VAL A 693 -59.33 -38.94 13.78
C VAL A 693 -60.56 -38.00 14.02
N PRO A 694 -60.55 -36.61 13.96
CA PRO A 694 -59.93 -35.75 12.91
C PRO A 694 -59.56 -34.22 13.13
N SER A 695 -58.79 -33.69 12.16
CA SER A 695 -58.60 -32.37 11.47
C SER A 695 -58.99 -30.94 12.00
N LYS A 696 -58.02 -30.00 11.81
CA LYS A 696 -58.01 -28.56 11.37
C LYS A 696 -58.88 -27.43 12.03
N MET A 697 -58.23 -26.34 12.51
CA MET A 697 -58.31 -24.89 12.09
C MET A 697 -57.83 -23.89 13.19
N THR A 698 -57.28 -22.73 12.78
CA THR A 698 -56.88 -21.49 13.53
C THR A 698 -58.11 -20.72 14.13
N PRO A 699 -58.06 -19.73 15.08
CA PRO A 699 -57.18 -18.53 15.21
C PRO A 699 -56.83 -18.02 16.67
N THR A 700 -56.24 -16.80 16.77
CA THR A 700 -55.65 -15.97 17.89
C THR A 700 -56.63 -15.47 19.01
N PRO A 701 -56.31 -14.58 20.01
CA PRO A 701 -55.06 -14.12 20.70
C PRO A 701 -55.14 -14.04 22.28
N ARG A 702 -54.01 -13.86 23.01
CA ARG A 702 -53.78 -12.90 24.15
C ARG A 702 -52.40 -13.07 24.85
N ARG A 703 -51.81 -11.92 25.24
CA ARG A 703 -50.54 -11.61 25.97
C ARG A 703 -50.45 -12.20 27.41
N PRO A 704 -49.42 -11.92 28.26
CA PRO A 704 -48.00 -11.48 28.08
C PRO A 704 -46.96 -12.30 28.92
N ASN A 705 -45.65 -12.16 28.66
CA ASN A 705 -44.61 -11.81 29.65
C ASN A 705 -43.17 -11.97 29.11
N SER A 706 -42.41 -10.90 29.27
CA SER A 706 -40.97 -10.65 29.08
C SER A 706 -40.10 -11.29 30.20
N PRO A 707 -38.75 -11.17 30.24
CA PRO A 707 -37.87 -10.34 29.41
C PRO A 707 -36.56 -10.98 28.90
N SER A 708 -36.06 -10.38 27.83
CA SER A 708 -34.70 -10.45 27.28
C SER A 708 -33.87 -9.23 27.75
N ILE A 709 -32.59 -9.45 28.07
CA ILE A 709 -31.59 -8.39 28.32
C ILE A 709 -30.88 -8.08 27.00
N VAL A 710 -31.04 -6.85 26.50
CA VAL A 710 -30.14 -6.21 25.52
C VAL A 710 -29.94 -4.76 25.99
N ASN A 711 -28.69 -4.37 26.17
CA ASN A 711 -28.28 -3.00 26.47
C ASN A 711 -28.23 -2.18 25.17
N SER A 712 -28.96 -1.06 25.14
CA SER A 712 -28.69 0.07 24.25
C SER A 712 -28.99 1.37 25.00
N GLY A 713 -28.03 2.30 24.96
CA GLY A 713 -28.15 3.65 25.52
C GLY A 713 -28.18 4.69 24.39
N LEU A 714 -29.30 5.40 24.31
CA LEU A 714 -29.54 6.68 23.64
C LEU A 714 -29.94 7.64 24.79
N ASN A 715 -29.79 8.96 24.80
CA ASN A 715 -29.65 10.01 23.79
C ASN A 715 -29.47 11.34 24.57
N GLN A 716 -28.98 12.40 23.95
CA GLN A 716 -29.69 13.70 23.94
C GLN A 716 -29.07 14.69 22.94
N ARG A 717 -29.87 15.03 21.92
CA ARG A 717 -29.74 16.20 21.05
C ARG A 717 -30.58 17.33 21.65
N ILE A 718 -30.04 18.55 21.65
CA ILE A 718 -30.79 19.78 21.89
C ILE A 718 -30.59 20.67 20.66
N SER A 719 -31.68 21.22 20.13
CA SER A 719 -31.71 22.29 19.13
C SER A 719 -32.45 23.51 19.71
N PRO A 720 -32.17 24.75 19.22
CA PRO A 720 -32.46 26.00 19.92
C PRO A 720 -33.78 26.65 19.49
N ALA A 721 -34.32 27.53 20.34
CA ALA A 721 -35.43 28.45 20.03
C ALA A 721 -35.24 29.78 20.81
N PRO A 722 -35.93 30.88 20.43
CA PRO A 722 -35.35 32.23 20.29
C PRO A 722 -35.62 33.18 21.47
N THR A 723 -34.81 34.24 21.58
CA THR A 723 -35.09 35.41 22.44
C THR A 723 -34.62 36.72 21.78
N THR A 724 -35.57 37.65 21.62
CA THR A 724 -35.37 39.09 21.34
C THR A 724 -35.48 39.89 22.66
N PRO A 725 -35.49 41.24 22.66
CA PRO A 725 -34.33 42.09 22.99
C PRO A 725 -34.51 42.87 24.32
N ILE A 726 -33.42 43.19 25.03
CA ILE A 726 -33.46 44.21 26.09
C ILE A 726 -32.28 45.18 25.92
N GLN A 727 -32.63 46.43 25.60
CA GLN A 727 -31.82 47.62 25.81
C GLN A 727 -31.60 47.84 27.30
N GLN A 728 -30.38 48.19 27.72
CA GLN A 728 -30.17 49.31 28.63
C GLN A 728 -28.72 49.80 28.63
N ASN A 729 -28.61 51.12 28.53
CA ASN A 729 -27.42 51.95 28.57
C ASN A 729 -26.53 51.69 29.80
N LYS A 730 -25.20 51.77 29.60
CA LYS A 730 -24.34 52.63 30.43
C LYS A 730 -23.01 52.92 29.73
N THR A 731 -22.83 54.21 29.46
CA THR A 731 -21.61 54.91 29.13
C THR A 731 -20.53 54.71 30.21
N MET A 732 -19.25 54.55 29.80
CA MET A 732 -18.12 55.22 30.46
C MET A 732 -16.83 55.19 29.60
N HIS A 733 -16.10 56.29 29.71
CA HIS A 733 -14.99 56.79 28.91
C HIS A 733 -13.62 56.11 29.10
N HIS A 734 -12.74 56.33 28.10
CA HIS A 734 -11.26 56.49 28.12
C HIS A 734 -10.40 55.41 28.81
N HIS A 735 -9.29 54.92 28.25
CA HIS A 735 -8.13 55.65 27.75
C HIS A 735 -7.24 54.73 26.89
N GLN A 736 -6.68 55.26 25.80
CA GLN A 736 -5.42 54.77 25.23
C GLN A 736 -4.26 55.01 26.20
N PRO A 737 -3.18 54.21 26.08
CA PRO A 737 -1.90 54.87 25.91
C PRO A 737 -1.12 54.32 24.72
N ARG A 738 -0.61 55.26 23.92
CA ARG A 738 0.58 55.07 23.07
C ARG A 738 1.82 55.28 23.93
N SER A 739 2.76 54.36 23.81
CA SER A 739 4.19 54.62 23.65
C SER A 739 4.85 53.34 23.16
#